data_AF-A0A2B8A1V1-F1
#
_entry.id   AF-A0A2B8A1V1-F1
#
_cell.length_a   1.000
_cell.length_b   1.000
_cell.length_c   1.000
_cell.angle_alpha   90.00
_cell.angle_beta   90.00
_cell.angle_gamma   90.00
#
_symmetry.space_group_name_H-M   'P 1'
#
loop_
_entity.id
_entity.type
_entity.pdbx_description
1 polymer ?
#
loop_
_entity_poly.entity_id
_entity_poly.type
_entity_poly.pdbx_seq_one_letter_code
_entity_poly.pdbx_strand_id
1 'polypeptide(L)'
;MSDYTKEEIKGIETKWQQRWKDNQTYKVEINSKPKYYVLDMFPYPSGAGLHVGHPLGYIASDIVARFKRLKGFNVLHPMGFDAFGLPAEQYALDHGVHPAASTANNIERFKKQLHKIGFCYDWSREAQTCDPQYYKWTQWIFLQFFDSWFNRKKEKAERISELVSIFEKEGNAQHPFPNGKFKLENGHSAFNADYWKNSSPKNQQEILMQYRLAYLAYADVNWCEALGTVLANDEVINGVSYRGGHPVAKKQMRQWSLRITEYADRLLSGLETVDFSDSMKEIQRNWIGKSTGASVAFKLKSSNCDDKELVVFTTRPDTIFGVDFMVLAPEHEWVKEITTEAHRREADAYLKYVAGRSEIDRMAEVKKVTGCDTGAKAINPLSGKEVPVWISEYVLAGYGTGAIMAVPCGDERDHKFAKHFNLPITNIIGDYYDGCKANPTKEATLQNSGFLNGMVMSEAIEKVVDYLEKNNLGKRQVNYKMRDAGWSRQRYWGEPFPVIFRDDMPYAMEEKELPLLLPDARNFKPSGTGEGPLANLSAWINFAPDKKRDSNTMPTHAGAAWYFLRFMDPQNKNEFASSKALDYWNQVDVYIGGSEHAVAHLLYARLWVKALYDLGYLKFDEPFKKLINQGKITGDSRFIHRIRDTNKYVSSGLKDQYTTDSIRVDISLVNGLELDVEGLRKWKSDFENAEFILEDGKYICGSATEKMSKSYYNVVNPDDIVERYGA
;
A
#
# COMPACT_ATOMS: atom_id res chain seq x y z
N MET A 1 -22.98 -30.07 -24.69
CA MET A 1 -23.62 -28.81 -25.12
C MET A 1 -24.01 -28.82 -26.60
N SER A 2 -23.48 -29.73 -27.44
CA SER A 2 -23.91 -29.91 -28.85
C SER A 2 -25.37 -30.33 -29.02
N ASP A 3 -26.00 -30.83 -27.95
CA ASP A 3 -27.31 -31.47 -28.01
C ASP A 3 -28.47 -30.50 -27.66
N TYR A 4 -28.15 -29.24 -27.35
CA TYR A 4 -29.15 -28.20 -27.05
C TYR A 4 -28.99 -27.01 -27.99
N THR A 5 -30.11 -26.52 -28.49
CA THR A 5 -30.20 -25.24 -29.18
C THR A 5 -29.94 -24.08 -28.21
N LYS A 6 -29.57 -22.91 -28.75
CA LYS A 6 -29.36 -21.70 -27.97
C LYS A 6 -30.63 -21.32 -27.17
N GLU A 7 -31.80 -21.48 -27.78
CA GLU A 7 -33.10 -21.21 -27.18
C GLU A 7 -33.40 -22.15 -26.01
N GLU A 8 -33.05 -23.43 -26.13
CA GLU A 8 -33.20 -24.42 -25.05
C GLU A 8 -32.28 -24.11 -23.86
N ILE A 9 -31.01 -23.78 -24.11
CA ILE A 9 -30.06 -23.36 -23.07
C ILE A 9 -30.61 -22.16 -22.30
N LYS A 10 -31.02 -21.10 -23.02
CA LYS A 10 -31.61 -19.90 -22.43
C LYS A 10 -32.87 -20.20 -21.62
N GLY A 11 -33.72 -21.11 -22.11
CA GLY A 11 -34.93 -21.55 -21.41
C GLY A 11 -34.61 -22.28 -20.10
N ILE A 12 -33.61 -23.17 -20.10
CA ILE A 12 -33.15 -23.91 -18.92
C ILE A 12 -32.56 -22.95 -17.88
N GLU A 13 -31.65 -22.06 -18.30
CA GLU A 13 -31.00 -21.09 -17.41
C GLU A 13 -32.01 -20.16 -16.76
N THR A 14 -32.90 -19.55 -17.57
CA THR A 14 -33.94 -18.64 -17.08
C THR A 14 -34.84 -19.34 -16.06
N LYS A 15 -35.26 -20.57 -16.35
CA LYS A 15 -36.11 -21.38 -15.43
C LYS A 15 -35.44 -21.57 -14.08
N TRP A 16 -34.17 -21.98 -14.04
CA TRP A 16 -33.48 -22.28 -12.79
C TRP A 16 -33.09 -21.02 -12.02
N GLN A 17 -32.61 -19.98 -12.71
CA GLN A 17 -32.30 -18.69 -12.10
C GLN A 17 -33.54 -18.07 -11.43
N GLN A 18 -34.68 -18.09 -12.12
CA GLN A 18 -35.96 -17.60 -11.58
C GLN A 18 -36.40 -18.43 -10.37
N ARG A 19 -36.35 -19.77 -10.46
CA ARG A 19 -36.69 -20.65 -9.34
C ARG A 19 -35.79 -20.40 -8.12
N TRP A 20 -34.49 -20.19 -8.31
CA TRP A 20 -33.58 -19.92 -7.19
C TRP A 20 -33.89 -18.59 -6.51
N LYS A 21 -34.24 -17.56 -7.30
CA LYS A 21 -34.65 -16.24 -6.82
C LYS A 21 -35.95 -16.30 -6.04
N ASP A 22 -37.00 -16.91 -6.60
CA ASP A 22 -38.33 -17.00 -5.98
C ASP A 22 -38.29 -17.76 -4.65
N ASN A 23 -37.50 -18.83 -4.60
CA ASN A 23 -37.33 -19.63 -3.38
C ASN A 23 -36.29 -19.06 -2.40
N GLN A 24 -35.64 -17.93 -2.73
CA GLN A 24 -34.52 -17.38 -1.96
C GLN A 24 -33.46 -18.45 -1.62
N THR A 25 -33.14 -19.32 -2.59
CA THR A 25 -32.41 -20.59 -2.38
C THR A 25 -31.07 -20.43 -1.67
N TYR A 26 -30.41 -19.29 -1.87
CA TYR A 26 -29.07 -19.02 -1.34
C TYR A 26 -29.05 -18.18 -0.07
N LYS A 27 -30.21 -17.67 0.38
CA LYS A 27 -30.33 -16.93 1.63
C LYS A 27 -29.94 -17.83 2.81
N VAL A 28 -29.10 -17.33 3.72
CA VAL A 28 -28.68 -18.08 4.91
C VAL A 28 -28.85 -17.31 6.21
N GLU A 29 -29.23 -18.06 7.24
CA GLU A 29 -29.35 -17.60 8.61
C GLU A 29 -28.52 -18.50 9.53
N ILE A 30 -28.21 -18.00 10.74
CA ILE A 30 -27.48 -18.77 11.75
C ILE A 30 -28.32 -19.97 12.18
N ASN A 31 -27.74 -21.17 12.11
CA ASN A 31 -28.42 -22.42 12.49
C ASN A 31 -27.40 -23.46 12.99
N SER A 32 -27.86 -24.69 13.27
CA SER A 32 -27.04 -25.76 13.84
C SER A 32 -26.10 -26.48 12.87
N LYS A 33 -26.20 -26.23 11.56
CA LYS A 33 -25.31 -26.85 10.57
C LYS A 33 -23.89 -26.28 10.69
N PRO A 34 -22.86 -27.06 10.32
CA PRO A 34 -21.50 -26.54 10.25
C PRO A 34 -21.43 -25.41 9.22
N LYS A 35 -20.87 -24.27 9.63
CA LYS A 35 -20.72 -23.09 8.76
C LYS A 35 -19.62 -23.29 7.71
N TYR A 36 -19.76 -22.63 6.57
CA TYR A 36 -18.67 -22.45 5.62
C TYR A 36 -18.78 -21.09 4.94
N TYR A 37 -17.80 -20.22 5.13
CA TYR A 37 -17.81 -18.87 4.57
C TYR A 37 -16.88 -18.82 3.35
N VAL A 38 -17.50 -18.73 2.16
CA VAL A 38 -16.82 -18.52 0.88
C VAL A 38 -16.94 -17.04 0.51
N LEU A 39 -15.83 -16.41 0.19
CA LEU A 39 -15.85 -14.98 -0.11
C LEU A 39 -15.02 -14.66 -1.35
N ASP A 40 -15.63 -13.85 -2.21
CA ASP A 40 -14.98 -13.21 -3.34
C ASP A 40 -14.43 -11.85 -2.94
N MET A 41 -13.33 -11.44 -3.57
CA MET A 41 -12.99 -10.03 -3.61
C MET A 41 -14.06 -9.26 -4.40
N PHE A 42 -14.86 -8.48 -3.68
CA PHE A 42 -15.95 -7.71 -4.27
C PHE A 42 -15.44 -6.65 -5.28
N PRO A 43 -16.20 -6.36 -6.36
CA PRO A 43 -15.70 -5.54 -7.45
C PRO A 43 -15.80 -4.02 -7.18
N TYR A 44 -14.94 -3.27 -7.87
CA TYR A 44 -15.07 -1.82 -8.05
C TYR A 44 -16.12 -1.50 -9.14
N PRO A 45 -17.22 -0.77 -8.86
CA PRO A 45 -18.25 -0.41 -9.84
C PRO A 45 -17.79 0.79 -10.71
N SER A 46 -16.69 0.63 -11.42
CA SER A 46 -15.89 1.71 -12.02
C SER A 46 -15.90 1.75 -13.56
N GLY A 47 -16.86 1.10 -14.22
CA GLY A 47 -17.05 1.21 -15.67
C GLY A 47 -18.28 0.47 -16.18
N ALA A 48 -18.38 0.27 -17.49
CA ALA A 48 -19.56 -0.26 -18.22
C ALA A 48 -20.04 -1.70 -17.88
N GLY A 49 -19.49 -2.31 -16.81
CA GLY A 49 -19.76 -3.67 -16.38
C GLY A 49 -18.51 -4.49 -16.08
N LEU A 50 -18.75 -5.75 -15.74
CA LEU A 50 -17.79 -6.85 -15.68
C LEU A 50 -17.15 -7.06 -17.06
N HIS A 51 -15.89 -7.43 -17.06
CA HIS A 51 -15.23 -8.20 -18.13
C HIS A 51 -15.01 -9.65 -17.67
N VAL A 52 -14.75 -10.57 -18.59
CA VAL A 52 -14.56 -12.02 -18.31
C VAL A 52 -13.49 -12.35 -17.26
N GLY A 53 -12.52 -11.45 -17.04
CA GLY A 53 -11.59 -11.54 -15.91
C GLY A 53 -12.25 -11.60 -14.51
N HIS A 54 -13.38 -10.93 -14.29
CA HIS A 54 -14.05 -10.96 -12.98
C HIS A 54 -14.73 -12.31 -12.72
N PRO A 55 -15.58 -12.85 -13.64
CA PRO A 55 -16.22 -14.15 -13.43
C PRO A 55 -15.27 -15.30 -13.13
N LEU A 56 -14.02 -15.32 -13.60
CA LEU A 56 -13.13 -16.47 -13.36
C LEU A 56 -12.94 -16.76 -11.85
N GLY A 57 -12.69 -15.72 -11.04
CA GLY A 57 -12.63 -15.87 -9.59
C GLY A 57 -13.98 -16.27 -9.00
N TYR A 58 -15.05 -15.63 -9.47
CA TYR A 58 -16.41 -15.83 -8.98
C TYR A 58 -16.99 -17.21 -9.32
N ILE A 59 -16.55 -17.82 -10.42
CA ILE A 59 -16.88 -19.21 -10.79
C ILE A 59 -16.21 -20.17 -9.82
N ALA A 60 -14.94 -19.94 -9.46
CA ALA A 60 -14.24 -20.79 -8.51
C ALA A 60 -14.91 -20.77 -7.13
N SER A 61 -15.34 -19.59 -6.66
CA SER A 61 -16.06 -19.46 -5.39
C SER A 61 -17.45 -20.08 -5.43
N ASP A 62 -18.21 -19.88 -6.53
CA ASP A 62 -19.53 -20.50 -6.74
C ASP A 62 -19.45 -22.04 -6.74
N ILE A 63 -18.44 -22.61 -7.41
CA ILE A 63 -18.19 -24.06 -7.39
C ILE A 63 -17.96 -24.55 -5.95
N VAL A 64 -17.09 -23.88 -5.19
CA VAL A 64 -16.81 -24.24 -3.79
C VAL A 64 -18.05 -24.09 -2.92
N ALA A 65 -18.80 -23.00 -3.08
CA ALA A 65 -20.00 -22.71 -2.32
C ALA A 65 -21.08 -23.77 -2.56
N ARG A 66 -21.38 -24.09 -3.82
CA ARG A 66 -22.34 -25.15 -4.19
C ARG A 66 -21.90 -26.51 -3.70
N PHE A 67 -20.62 -26.87 -3.88
CA PHE A 67 -20.07 -28.12 -3.38
C PHE A 67 -20.24 -28.26 -1.86
N LYS A 68 -19.94 -27.21 -1.10
CA LYS A 68 -20.09 -27.21 0.36
C LYS A 68 -21.55 -27.26 0.81
N ARG A 69 -22.46 -26.57 0.13
CA ARG A 69 -23.91 -26.69 0.38
C ARG A 69 -24.39 -28.14 0.19
N LEU A 70 -23.96 -28.80 -0.89
CA LEU A 70 -24.29 -30.22 -1.16
C LEU A 70 -23.70 -31.17 -0.12
N LYS A 71 -22.60 -30.80 0.54
CA LYS A 71 -22.02 -31.54 1.67
C LYS A 71 -22.70 -31.26 3.02
N GLY A 72 -23.79 -30.48 3.04
CA GLY A 72 -24.60 -30.23 4.24
C GLY A 72 -24.17 -29.02 5.07
N PHE A 73 -23.24 -28.19 4.58
CA PHE A 73 -22.81 -26.98 5.29
C PHE A 73 -23.84 -25.85 5.17
N ASN A 74 -23.88 -24.97 6.17
CA ASN A 74 -24.50 -23.65 6.06
C ASN A 74 -23.51 -22.70 5.38
N VAL A 75 -23.72 -22.40 4.11
CA VAL A 75 -22.73 -21.67 3.31
C VAL A 75 -23.09 -20.19 3.21
N LEU A 76 -22.26 -19.32 3.77
CA LEU A 76 -22.30 -17.89 3.49
C LEU A 76 -21.47 -17.61 2.26
N HIS A 77 -22.12 -17.15 1.19
CA HIS A 77 -21.49 -16.69 -0.06
C HIS A 77 -22.11 -15.34 -0.44
N PRO A 78 -21.59 -14.23 0.09
CA PRO A 78 -22.15 -12.89 -0.13
C PRO A 78 -21.46 -12.19 -1.31
N MET A 79 -22.06 -11.09 -1.75
CA MET A 79 -21.46 -10.16 -2.70
C MET A 79 -21.80 -8.72 -2.29
N GLY A 80 -20.97 -7.77 -2.70
CA GLY A 80 -21.16 -6.35 -2.45
C GLY A 80 -20.35 -5.52 -3.45
N PHE A 81 -20.14 -4.24 -3.15
CA PHE A 81 -19.45 -3.32 -4.06
C PHE A 81 -18.53 -2.37 -3.33
N ASP A 82 -17.28 -2.30 -3.78
CA ASP A 82 -16.30 -1.33 -3.31
C ASP A 82 -16.47 0.00 -4.06
N ALA A 83 -17.38 0.82 -3.55
CA ALA A 83 -18.07 1.86 -4.29
C ALA A 83 -17.51 3.28 -4.08
N PHE A 84 -16.56 3.47 -3.16
CA PHE A 84 -15.80 4.73 -3.00
C PHE A 84 -14.50 4.75 -3.79
N GLY A 85 -13.89 5.94 -3.91
CA GLY A 85 -12.53 6.12 -4.40
C GLY A 85 -12.36 6.74 -5.77
N LEU A 86 -11.08 6.90 -6.13
CA LEU A 86 -10.60 7.48 -7.39
C LEU A 86 -11.25 6.91 -8.66
N PRO A 87 -11.43 5.58 -8.85
CA PRO A 87 -12.06 5.08 -10.07
C PRO A 87 -13.43 5.70 -10.39
N ALA A 88 -14.30 5.77 -9.38
CA ALA A 88 -15.66 6.28 -9.56
C ALA A 88 -15.66 7.81 -9.70
N GLU A 89 -14.80 8.50 -8.95
CA GLU A 89 -14.66 9.96 -9.05
C GLU A 89 -14.13 10.40 -10.43
N GLN A 90 -13.11 9.72 -10.97
CA GLN A 90 -12.56 10.08 -12.27
C GLN A 90 -13.57 9.84 -13.40
N TYR A 91 -14.26 8.69 -13.37
CA TYR A 91 -15.32 8.41 -14.34
C TYR A 91 -16.40 9.50 -14.31
N ALA A 92 -16.80 9.92 -13.11
CA ALA A 92 -17.78 10.97 -12.91
C ALA A 92 -17.32 12.32 -13.47
N LEU A 93 -16.05 12.70 -13.25
CA LEU A 93 -15.44 13.90 -13.82
C LEU A 93 -15.40 13.86 -15.35
N ASP A 94 -14.96 12.75 -15.94
CA ASP A 94 -14.80 12.58 -17.39
C ASP A 94 -16.14 12.66 -18.14
N HIS A 95 -17.23 12.23 -17.51
CA HIS A 95 -18.57 12.19 -18.11
C HIS A 95 -19.50 13.32 -17.63
N GLY A 96 -19.02 14.19 -16.75
CA GLY A 96 -19.83 15.30 -16.19
C GLY A 96 -21.05 14.84 -15.39
N VAL A 97 -20.97 13.69 -14.70
CA VAL A 97 -22.03 13.12 -13.87
C VAL A 97 -21.64 13.11 -12.40
N HIS A 98 -22.62 13.04 -11.48
CA HIS A 98 -22.31 12.90 -10.05
C HIS A 98 -21.83 11.48 -9.72
N PRO A 99 -20.75 11.28 -8.93
CA PRO A 99 -20.20 9.96 -8.60
C PRO A 99 -21.24 8.99 -8.03
N ALA A 100 -22.10 9.45 -7.12
CA ALA A 100 -23.18 8.63 -6.55
C ALA A 100 -24.11 8.02 -7.63
N ALA A 101 -24.48 8.82 -8.64
CA ALA A 101 -25.38 8.39 -9.70
C ALA A 101 -24.71 7.40 -10.65
N SER A 102 -23.46 7.68 -11.07
CA SER A 102 -22.70 6.74 -11.91
C SER A 102 -22.42 5.42 -11.20
N THR A 103 -22.10 5.46 -9.90
CA THR A 103 -21.85 4.28 -9.07
C THR A 103 -23.10 3.43 -8.94
N ALA A 104 -24.27 4.03 -8.65
CA ALA A 104 -25.53 3.30 -8.57
C ALA A 104 -25.89 2.61 -9.91
N ASN A 105 -25.72 3.31 -11.03
CA ASN A 105 -25.95 2.74 -12.36
C ASN A 105 -24.99 1.57 -12.66
N ASN A 106 -23.71 1.70 -12.29
CA ASN A 106 -22.73 0.65 -12.47
C ASN A 106 -23.02 -0.56 -11.57
N ILE A 107 -23.45 -0.36 -10.33
CA ILE A 107 -23.84 -1.45 -9.43
C ILE A 107 -24.99 -2.26 -10.03
N GLU A 108 -26.04 -1.61 -10.51
CA GLU A 108 -27.17 -2.31 -11.15
C GLU A 108 -26.76 -3.05 -12.43
N ARG A 109 -25.83 -2.48 -13.21
CA ARG A 109 -25.23 -3.15 -14.37
C ARG A 109 -24.48 -4.42 -13.96
N PHE A 110 -23.65 -4.36 -12.92
CA PHE A 110 -22.90 -5.51 -12.42
C PHE A 110 -23.84 -6.59 -11.89
N LYS A 111 -24.86 -6.21 -11.10
CA LYS A 111 -25.88 -7.15 -10.59
C LYS A 111 -26.57 -7.89 -11.72
N LYS A 112 -26.98 -7.19 -12.79
CA LYS A 112 -27.57 -7.84 -13.99
C LYS A 112 -26.64 -8.88 -14.60
N GLN A 113 -25.34 -8.59 -14.74
CA GLN A 113 -24.37 -9.56 -15.29
C GLN A 113 -24.15 -10.75 -14.37
N LEU A 114 -23.97 -10.51 -13.06
CA LEU A 114 -23.80 -11.58 -12.08
C LEU A 114 -25.03 -12.50 -12.01
N HIS A 115 -26.23 -11.93 -12.10
CA HIS A 115 -27.47 -12.70 -12.20
C HIS A 115 -27.56 -13.49 -13.50
N LYS A 116 -27.15 -12.90 -14.63
CA LYS A 116 -27.15 -13.58 -15.94
C LYS A 116 -26.25 -14.83 -15.95
N ILE A 117 -25.12 -14.78 -15.24
CA ILE A 117 -24.20 -15.92 -15.08
C ILE A 117 -24.77 -16.97 -14.08
N GLY A 118 -25.64 -16.57 -13.16
CA GLY A 118 -26.34 -17.49 -12.26
C GLY A 118 -25.57 -17.87 -10.99
N PHE A 119 -24.70 -17.00 -10.49
CA PHE A 119 -23.95 -17.23 -9.24
C PHE A 119 -24.84 -17.38 -8.00
N CYS A 120 -24.41 -18.20 -7.03
CA CYS A 120 -25.16 -18.59 -5.84
C CYS A 120 -25.04 -17.64 -4.64
N TYR A 121 -25.11 -16.33 -4.90
CA TYR A 121 -24.97 -15.30 -3.87
C TYR A 121 -26.20 -15.17 -2.96
N ASP A 122 -25.95 -14.91 -1.67
CA ASP A 122 -26.94 -14.39 -0.74
C ASP A 122 -27.09 -12.86 -0.92
N TRP A 123 -27.92 -12.46 -1.87
CA TRP A 123 -28.18 -11.03 -2.16
C TRP A 123 -28.87 -10.28 -1.01
N SER A 124 -29.45 -10.98 -0.01
CA SER A 124 -29.99 -10.31 1.18
C SER A 124 -28.89 -9.69 2.05
N ARG A 125 -27.63 -10.06 1.78
CA ARG A 125 -26.44 -9.59 2.47
C ARG A 125 -25.61 -8.59 1.68
N GLU A 126 -26.16 -8.02 0.61
CA GLU A 126 -25.47 -6.99 -0.18
C GLU A 126 -25.02 -5.82 0.71
N ALA A 127 -23.79 -5.35 0.48
CA ALA A 127 -23.24 -4.17 1.13
C ALA A 127 -22.48 -3.31 0.11
N GLN A 128 -22.59 -1.99 0.25
CA GLN A 128 -21.93 -1.00 -0.62
C GLN A 128 -21.12 -0.06 0.25
N THR A 129 -19.82 0.10 -0.04
CA THR A 129 -18.95 0.90 0.84
C THR A 129 -19.33 2.39 0.87
N CYS A 130 -20.01 2.88 -0.18
CA CYS A 130 -20.50 4.26 -0.24
C CYS A 130 -21.85 4.52 0.44
N ASP A 131 -22.53 3.49 0.96
CA ASP A 131 -23.79 3.66 1.71
C ASP A 131 -23.49 4.22 3.12
N PRO A 132 -24.16 5.31 3.56
CA PRO A 132 -24.05 5.82 4.92
C PRO A 132 -24.27 4.79 6.02
N GLN A 133 -25.13 3.79 5.80
CA GLN A 133 -25.37 2.71 6.76
C GLN A 133 -24.16 1.77 6.88
N TYR A 134 -23.33 1.69 5.84
CA TYR A 134 -22.07 0.97 5.86
C TYR A 134 -20.94 1.83 6.44
N TYR A 135 -20.67 3.00 5.87
CA TYR A 135 -19.50 3.78 6.25
C TYR A 135 -19.63 4.44 7.64
N LYS A 136 -20.84 4.51 8.22
CA LYS A 136 -21.02 4.77 9.67
C LYS A 136 -20.10 3.89 10.51
N TRP A 137 -20.02 2.61 10.17
CA TRP A 137 -19.21 1.64 10.89
C TRP A 137 -17.73 1.71 10.54
N THR A 138 -17.39 2.15 9.32
CA THR A 138 -16.00 2.47 8.96
C THR A 138 -15.50 3.65 9.79
N GLN A 139 -16.31 4.70 9.95
CA GLN A 139 -16.06 5.83 10.83
C GLN A 139 -15.95 5.38 12.30
N TRP A 140 -16.86 4.53 12.77
CA TRP A 140 -16.82 3.98 14.11
C TRP A 140 -15.53 3.19 14.37
N ILE A 141 -15.10 2.31 13.45
CA ILE A 141 -13.84 1.56 13.57
C ILE A 141 -12.65 2.53 13.61
N PHE A 142 -12.63 3.56 12.75
CA PHE A 142 -11.59 4.59 12.81
C PHE A 142 -11.52 5.27 14.19
N LEU A 143 -12.67 5.57 14.81
CA LEU A 143 -12.70 6.11 16.17
C LEU A 143 -12.13 5.13 17.20
N GLN A 144 -12.34 3.81 17.04
CA GLN A 144 -11.72 2.81 17.90
C GLN A 144 -10.19 2.83 17.77
N PHE A 145 -9.66 2.96 16.55
CA PHE A 145 -8.21 3.14 16.33
C PHE A 145 -7.70 4.46 16.90
N PHE A 146 -8.45 5.55 16.73
CA PHE A 146 -8.09 6.85 17.27
C PHE A 146 -8.03 6.79 18.80
N ASP A 147 -8.97 6.10 19.45
CA ASP A 147 -9.04 5.90 20.90
C ASP A 147 -8.16 4.75 21.44
N SER A 148 -7.24 4.23 20.63
CA SER A 148 -6.36 3.13 21.03
C SER A 148 -4.89 3.44 20.79
N TRP A 149 -4.01 2.80 21.54
CA TRP A 149 -2.55 2.80 21.36
C TRP A 149 -2.03 1.37 21.40
N PHE A 150 -0.85 1.11 20.82
CA PHE A 150 -0.22 -0.21 20.90
C PHE A 150 0.64 -0.33 22.17
N ASN A 151 0.23 -1.18 23.10
CA ASN A 151 1.04 -1.49 24.27
C ASN A 151 2.13 -2.51 23.93
N ARG A 152 3.33 -2.02 23.59
CA ARG A 152 4.50 -2.85 23.26
C ARG A 152 4.89 -3.88 24.33
N LYS A 153 4.55 -3.66 25.61
CA LYS A 153 4.82 -4.64 26.69
C LYS A 153 3.85 -5.80 26.70
N LYS A 154 2.61 -5.57 26.24
CA LYS A 154 1.55 -6.60 26.15
C LYS A 154 1.30 -7.07 24.72
N GLU A 155 1.98 -6.45 23.75
CA GLU A 155 1.91 -6.72 22.31
C GLU A 155 0.49 -6.63 21.71
N LYS A 156 -0.33 -5.69 22.20
CA LYS A 156 -1.72 -5.50 21.76
C LYS A 156 -2.20 -4.06 21.84
N ALA A 157 -3.29 -3.73 21.14
CA ALA A 157 -4.01 -2.48 21.34
C ALA A 157 -4.63 -2.40 22.74
N GLU A 158 -4.54 -1.23 23.37
CA GLU A 158 -5.27 -0.86 24.59
C GLU A 158 -5.86 0.54 24.44
N ARG A 159 -6.82 0.88 25.31
CA ARG A 159 -7.51 2.17 25.24
C ARG A 159 -6.59 3.31 25.66
N ILE A 160 -6.79 4.49 25.06
CA ILE A 160 -6.05 5.70 25.42
C ILE A 160 -6.28 6.10 26.88
N SER A 161 -7.46 5.82 27.45
CA SER A 161 -7.74 6.02 28.88
C SER A 161 -6.79 5.25 29.81
N GLU A 162 -6.37 4.04 29.42
CA GLU A 162 -5.37 3.25 30.15
C GLU A 162 -3.98 3.90 30.08
N LEU A 163 -3.62 4.46 28.91
CA LEU A 163 -2.37 5.20 28.74
C LEU A 163 -2.34 6.48 29.58
N VAL A 164 -3.45 7.22 29.62
CA VAL A 164 -3.59 8.42 30.46
C VAL A 164 -3.40 8.04 31.94
N SER A 165 -4.00 6.94 32.40
CA SER A 165 -3.82 6.44 33.76
C SER A 165 -2.37 6.04 34.08
N ILE A 166 -1.61 5.58 33.09
CA ILE A 166 -0.16 5.33 33.23
C ILE A 166 0.59 6.66 33.35
N PHE A 167 0.31 7.61 32.45
CA PHE A 167 0.98 8.93 32.45
C PHE A 167 0.75 9.70 33.74
N GLU A 168 -0.45 9.62 34.34
CA GLU A 168 -0.77 10.25 35.63
C GLU A 168 0.00 9.63 36.82
N LYS A 169 0.48 8.40 36.69
CA LYS A 169 1.22 7.69 37.74
C LYS A 169 2.72 7.86 37.59
N GLU A 170 3.24 7.68 36.37
CA GLU A 170 4.69 7.56 36.15
C GLU A 170 5.21 8.33 34.92
N GLY A 171 4.34 9.01 34.17
CA GLY A 171 4.72 9.61 32.89
C GLY A 171 5.01 8.54 31.83
N ASN A 172 5.98 8.78 30.94
CA ASN A 172 6.24 7.88 29.81
C ASN A 172 7.57 7.12 29.86
N ALA A 173 8.26 7.09 31.01
CA ALA A 173 9.58 6.46 31.14
C ALA A 173 9.58 4.98 30.69
N GLN A 174 8.49 4.27 30.97
CA GLN A 174 8.30 2.86 30.61
C GLN A 174 7.63 2.65 29.25
N HIS A 175 7.20 3.74 28.61
CA HIS A 175 6.42 3.76 27.37
C HIS A 175 6.94 4.91 26.48
N PRO A 176 8.20 4.82 25.97
CA PRO A 176 8.79 5.89 25.17
C PRO A 176 7.97 6.17 23.92
N PHE A 177 8.09 7.38 23.38
CA PHE A 177 7.40 7.78 22.16
C PHE A 177 7.66 6.79 21.02
N PRO A 178 6.62 6.35 20.30
CA PRO A 178 6.81 5.52 19.11
C PRO A 178 7.68 6.19 18.04
N ASN A 179 7.49 7.50 17.84
CA ASN A 179 8.36 8.32 17.00
C ASN A 179 9.54 8.86 17.81
N GLY A 180 10.72 8.26 17.68
CA GLY A 180 11.92 8.67 18.41
C GLY A 180 12.44 10.08 18.08
N LYS A 181 11.97 10.69 16.99
CA LYS A 181 12.30 12.07 16.62
C LYS A 181 11.43 13.11 17.32
N PHE A 182 10.30 12.70 17.89
CA PHE A 182 9.41 13.62 18.60
C PHE A 182 10.07 14.12 19.89
N LYS A 183 10.04 15.44 20.09
CA LYS A 183 10.47 16.11 21.31
C LYS A 183 9.29 16.90 21.88
N LEU A 184 9.21 16.93 23.20
CA LEU A 184 8.32 17.82 23.94
C LEU A 184 8.72 19.29 23.70
N GLU A 185 7.85 20.23 24.08
CA GLU A 185 8.14 21.68 23.98
C GLU A 185 9.43 22.08 24.71
N ASN A 186 9.78 21.38 25.79
CA ASN A 186 11.02 21.59 26.54
C ASN A 186 12.25 20.88 25.91
N GLY A 187 12.12 20.31 24.72
CA GLY A 187 13.17 19.58 24.01
C GLY A 187 13.42 18.15 24.50
N HIS A 188 12.77 17.70 25.57
CA HIS A 188 12.99 16.37 26.14
C HIS A 188 12.20 15.29 25.39
N SER A 189 12.66 14.04 25.49
CA SER A 189 11.98 12.86 24.92
C SER A 189 11.22 12.02 25.95
N ALA A 190 11.20 12.47 27.21
CA ALA A 190 10.50 11.82 28.29
C ALA A 190 9.88 12.86 29.24
N PHE A 191 8.82 12.46 29.94
CA PHE A 191 8.14 13.25 30.95
C PHE A 191 7.73 12.37 32.13
N ASN A 192 7.58 13.00 33.29
CA ASN A 192 7.06 12.38 34.51
C ASN A 192 5.57 12.73 34.72
N ALA A 193 4.97 12.16 35.78
CA ALA A 193 3.56 12.40 36.10
C ALA A 193 3.23 13.88 36.37
N ASP A 194 4.14 14.63 36.99
CA ASP A 194 3.91 16.04 37.32
C ASP A 194 3.88 16.90 36.05
N TYR A 195 4.76 16.65 35.09
CA TYR A 195 4.71 17.31 33.78
C TYR A 195 3.38 17.04 33.07
N TRP A 196 2.91 15.79 33.08
CA TRP A 196 1.64 15.42 32.45
C TRP A 196 0.44 16.13 33.10
N LYS A 197 0.36 16.15 34.44
CA LYS A 197 -0.74 16.77 35.20
C LYS A 197 -0.79 18.29 35.04
N ASN A 198 0.37 18.94 34.89
CA ASN A 198 0.47 20.38 34.70
C ASN A 198 0.43 20.80 33.22
N SER A 199 0.37 19.85 32.28
CA SER A 199 0.29 20.15 30.85
C SER A 199 -1.09 20.67 30.46
N SER A 200 -1.13 21.60 29.50
CA SER A 200 -2.40 22.08 28.93
C SER A 200 -3.15 20.94 28.23
N PRO A 201 -4.49 21.01 28.11
CA PRO A 201 -5.26 20.01 27.37
C PRO A 201 -4.79 19.82 25.91
N LYS A 202 -4.32 20.90 25.28
CA LYS A 202 -3.74 20.86 23.93
C LYS A 202 -2.45 20.05 23.91
N ASN A 203 -1.49 20.35 24.81
CA ASN A 203 -0.22 19.63 24.91
C ASN A 203 -0.46 18.14 25.23
N GLN A 204 -1.42 17.82 26.10
CA GLN A 204 -1.82 16.45 26.36
C GLN A 204 -2.32 15.73 25.09
N GLN A 205 -3.15 16.38 24.26
CA GLN A 205 -3.60 15.79 23.00
C GLN A 205 -2.46 15.61 21.98
N GLU A 206 -1.52 16.54 21.91
CA GLU A 206 -0.34 16.44 21.04
C GLU A 206 0.57 15.26 21.45
N ILE A 207 0.78 15.08 22.75
CA ILE A 207 1.49 13.91 23.31
C ILE A 207 0.73 12.63 22.97
N LEU A 208 -0.57 12.57 23.24
CA LEU A 208 -1.38 11.38 22.93
C LEU A 208 -1.37 11.02 21.45
N MET A 209 -1.33 12.01 20.55
CA MET A 209 -1.23 11.79 19.11
C MET A 209 -0.03 10.93 18.73
N GLN A 210 1.07 11.02 19.48
CA GLN A 210 2.27 10.20 19.24
C GLN A 210 2.07 8.72 19.56
N TYR A 211 1.04 8.36 20.34
CA TYR A 211 0.75 6.98 20.76
C TYR A 211 -0.44 6.36 20.04
N ARG A 212 -1.40 7.17 19.56
CA ARG A 212 -2.63 6.66 18.92
C ARG A 212 -2.31 5.74 17.73
N LEU A 213 -3.16 4.73 17.51
CA LEU A 213 -3.05 3.83 16.36
C LEU A 213 -3.49 4.52 15.06
N ALA A 214 -4.50 5.39 15.12
CA ALA A 214 -4.77 6.37 14.07
C ALA A 214 -4.26 7.74 14.53
N TYR A 215 -3.31 8.31 13.80
CA TYR A 215 -2.65 9.55 14.21
C TYR A 215 -2.40 10.49 13.05
N LEU A 216 -2.25 11.78 13.37
CA LEU A 216 -2.00 12.84 12.41
C LEU A 216 -0.54 13.26 12.49
N ALA A 217 0.17 13.25 11.36
CA ALA A 217 1.58 13.63 11.28
C ALA A 217 1.90 14.33 9.96
N TYR A 218 2.95 15.15 9.96
CA TYR A 218 3.56 15.62 8.72
C TYR A 218 4.40 14.50 8.12
N ALA A 219 4.14 14.18 6.86
CA ALA A 219 4.85 13.15 6.12
C ALA A 219 5.18 13.62 4.71
N ASP A 220 6.28 13.10 4.15
CA ASP A 220 6.58 13.23 2.73
C ASP A 220 5.69 12.28 1.93
N VAL A 221 4.67 12.86 1.32
CA VAL A 221 3.66 12.13 0.57
C VAL A 221 4.01 12.08 -0.91
N ASN A 222 3.54 11.03 -1.59
CA ASN A 222 3.56 10.95 -3.04
C ASN A 222 2.39 11.80 -3.57
N TRP A 223 2.69 12.97 -4.12
CA TRP A 223 1.70 13.91 -4.66
C TRP A 223 1.65 13.82 -6.18
N CYS A 224 0.45 13.64 -6.73
CA CYS A 224 0.22 13.67 -8.17
C CYS A 224 -0.59 14.92 -8.53
N GLU A 225 0.07 15.90 -9.14
CA GLU A 225 -0.55 17.20 -9.50
C GLU A 225 -1.72 17.02 -10.47
N ALA A 226 -1.55 16.18 -11.50
CA ALA A 226 -2.58 15.90 -12.49
C ALA A 226 -3.85 15.29 -11.88
N LEU A 227 -3.68 14.51 -10.81
CA LEU A 227 -4.77 13.85 -10.10
C LEU A 227 -5.27 14.67 -8.90
N GLY A 228 -4.55 15.71 -8.48
CA GLY A 228 -4.86 16.55 -7.33
C GLY A 228 -4.92 15.81 -5.99
N THR A 229 -4.17 14.73 -5.80
CA THR A 229 -4.23 13.91 -4.57
C THR A 229 -2.88 13.33 -4.16
N VAL A 230 -2.79 12.98 -2.88
CA VAL A 230 -1.81 12.01 -2.37
C VAL A 230 -2.13 10.59 -2.83
N LEU A 231 -1.07 9.84 -3.14
CA LEU A 231 -1.06 8.42 -3.48
C LEU A 231 -0.31 7.63 -2.38
N ALA A 232 -0.77 6.44 -2.04
CA ALA A 232 0.02 5.52 -1.20
C ALA A 232 1.25 5.00 -1.96
N ASN A 233 2.20 4.38 -1.24
CA ASN A 233 3.43 3.86 -1.85
C ASN A 233 3.16 2.78 -2.91
N ASP A 234 2.12 1.97 -2.72
CA ASP A 234 1.66 0.94 -3.67
C ASP A 234 0.86 1.52 -4.86
N GLU A 235 0.46 2.80 -4.80
CA GLU A 235 -0.22 3.52 -5.88
C GLU A 235 0.77 4.25 -6.83
N VAL A 236 2.08 4.11 -6.59
CA VAL A 236 3.15 4.70 -7.42
C VAL A 236 4.01 3.57 -8.01
N ILE A 237 4.12 3.53 -9.33
CA ILE A 237 4.93 2.53 -10.04
C ILE A 237 5.92 3.26 -10.92
N ASN A 238 7.22 3.03 -10.70
CA ASN A 238 8.30 3.65 -11.47
C ASN A 238 8.22 5.19 -11.52
N GLY A 239 7.85 5.84 -10.41
CA GLY A 239 7.79 7.31 -10.32
C GLY A 239 6.56 7.96 -10.93
N VAL A 240 5.64 7.17 -11.47
CA VAL A 240 4.36 7.67 -11.98
C VAL A 240 3.20 7.05 -11.22
N SER A 241 2.05 7.73 -11.24
CA SER A 241 0.83 7.21 -10.64
C SER A 241 0.41 5.92 -11.34
N TYR A 242 0.12 4.88 -10.57
CA TYR A 242 -0.38 3.59 -11.08
C TYR A 242 -1.56 3.79 -12.05
N ARG A 243 -2.40 4.79 -11.75
CA ARG A 243 -3.51 5.24 -12.58
C ARG A 243 -3.13 6.52 -13.30
N GLY A 244 -3.28 6.53 -14.62
CA GLY A 244 -3.02 7.70 -15.47
C GLY A 244 -1.56 7.90 -15.87
N GLY A 245 -0.59 7.26 -15.19
CA GLY A 245 0.82 7.36 -15.56
C GLY A 245 1.40 8.75 -15.42
N HIS A 246 0.86 9.56 -14.51
CA HIS A 246 1.28 10.94 -14.30
C HIS A 246 2.50 11.01 -13.38
N PRO A 247 3.43 11.96 -13.59
CA PRO A 247 4.56 12.16 -12.68
C PRO A 247 4.12 12.39 -11.24
N VAL A 248 4.85 11.78 -10.31
CA VAL A 248 4.61 11.90 -8.88
C VAL A 248 5.78 12.65 -8.23
N ALA A 249 5.47 13.69 -7.49
CA ALA A 249 6.44 14.47 -6.72
C ALA A 249 6.32 14.16 -5.22
N LYS A 250 7.37 14.42 -4.45
CA LYS A 250 7.28 14.42 -2.98
C LYS A 250 6.80 15.79 -2.50
N LYS A 251 5.84 15.79 -1.57
CA LYS A 251 5.34 17.01 -0.91
C LYS A 251 5.25 16.75 0.59
N GLN A 252 5.61 17.72 1.42
CA GLN A 252 5.39 17.59 2.86
C GLN A 252 3.95 18.00 3.17
N MET A 253 3.16 17.10 3.75
CA MET A 253 1.74 17.34 4.05
C MET A 253 1.34 16.69 5.37
N ARG A 254 0.41 17.31 6.09
CA ARG A 254 -0.24 16.72 7.26
C ARG A 254 -1.22 15.64 6.79
N GLN A 255 -1.04 14.39 7.22
CA GLN A 255 -1.87 13.25 6.82
C GLN A 255 -2.22 12.39 8.02
N TRP A 256 -3.40 11.77 7.98
CA TRP A 256 -3.73 10.66 8.85
C TRP A 256 -2.92 9.44 8.45
N SER A 257 -2.44 8.69 9.44
CA SER A 257 -1.70 7.46 9.28
C SER A 257 -2.23 6.40 10.24
N LEU A 258 -2.21 5.13 9.82
CA LEU A 258 -2.42 3.99 10.71
C LEU A 258 -1.10 3.35 11.09
N ARG A 259 -0.92 3.09 12.38
CA ARG A 259 0.30 2.56 13.00
C ARG A 259 0.48 1.05 12.78
N ILE A 260 0.49 0.63 11.51
CA ILE A 260 0.65 -0.77 11.11
C ILE A 260 2.03 -1.32 11.49
N THR A 261 3.04 -0.46 11.62
CA THR A 261 4.41 -0.89 11.95
C THR A 261 4.51 -1.54 13.33
N GLU A 262 3.69 -1.15 14.31
CA GLU A 262 3.64 -1.81 15.63
C GLU A 262 3.10 -3.24 15.54
N TYR A 263 2.34 -3.55 14.49
CA TYR A 263 1.79 -4.87 14.24
C TYR A 263 2.69 -5.76 13.39
N ALA A 264 3.90 -5.30 13.01
CA ALA A 264 4.79 -6.00 12.08
C ALA A 264 5.05 -7.47 12.44
N ASP A 265 5.43 -7.72 13.69
CA ASP A 265 5.74 -9.06 14.18
C ASP A 265 4.52 -9.97 14.15
N ARG A 266 3.36 -9.44 14.55
CA ARG A 266 2.08 -10.18 14.53
C ARG A 266 1.59 -10.44 13.11
N LEU A 267 1.85 -9.53 12.17
CA LEU A 267 1.55 -9.71 10.75
C LEU A 267 2.51 -10.74 10.12
N LEU A 268 3.74 -10.87 10.58
CA LEU A 268 4.64 -11.94 10.13
C LEU A 268 4.24 -13.29 10.71
N SER A 269 4.02 -13.39 12.03
CA SER A 269 3.68 -14.65 12.69
C SER A 269 2.34 -15.21 12.21
N GLY A 270 1.36 -14.34 11.93
CA GLY A 270 0.08 -14.77 11.35
C GLY A 270 0.18 -15.40 9.96
N LEU A 271 1.26 -15.15 9.19
CA LEU A 271 1.46 -15.85 7.91
C LEU A 271 1.78 -17.34 8.10
N GLU A 272 2.25 -17.74 9.28
CA GLU A 272 2.55 -19.14 9.60
C GLU A 272 1.27 -19.94 9.93
N THR A 273 0.17 -19.27 10.26
CA THR A 273 -1.08 -19.92 10.68
C THR A 273 -2.14 -19.99 9.59
N VAL A 274 -1.98 -19.25 8.48
CA VAL A 274 -2.92 -19.21 7.35
C VAL A 274 -2.49 -20.10 6.18
N ASP A 275 -3.47 -20.66 5.48
CA ASP A 275 -3.32 -21.46 4.26
C ASP A 275 -3.25 -20.55 3.02
N PHE A 276 -2.20 -19.73 2.96
CA PHE A 276 -1.87 -18.91 1.78
C PHE A 276 -0.75 -19.60 1.00
N SER A 277 -0.66 -19.34 -0.31
CA SER A 277 0.48 -19.82 -1.10
C SER A 277 1.79 -19.20 -0.61
N ASP A 278 2.91 -19.93 -0.73
CA ASP A 278 4.22 -19.43 -0.34
C ASP A 278 4.57 -18.12 -1.05
N SER A 279 4.22 -17.99 -2.33
CA SER A 279 4.40 -16.74 -3.07
C SER A 279 3.69 -15.56 -2.42
N MET A 280 2.45 -15.73 -1.92
CA MET A 280 1.74 -14.63 -1.23
C MET A 280 2.37 -14.30 0.12
N LYS A 281 2.78 -15.32 0.87
CA LYS A 281 3.50 -15.13 2.14
C LYS A 281 4.80 -14.36 1.90
N GLU A 282 5.58 -14.76 0.89
CA GLU A 282 6.84 -14.11 0.53
C GLU A 282 6.65 -12.65 0.10
N ILE A 283 5.62 -12.33 -0.68
CA ILE A 283 5.34 -10.93 -1.04
C ILE A 283 5.10 -10.08 0.22
N GLN A 284 4.31 -10.56 1.19
CA GLN A 284 4.08 -9.84 2.43
C GLN A 284 5.33 -9.80 3.33
N ARG A 285 6.09 -10.90 3.46
CA ARG A 285 7.36 -10.92 4.23
C ARG A 285 8.36 -9.91 3.68
N ASN A 286 8.52 -9.85 2.35
CA ASN A 286 9.41 -8.91 1.70
C ASN A 286 8.93 -7.46 1.78
N TRP A 287 7.61 -7.23 1.80
CA TRP A 287 7.03 -5.91 2.01
C TRP A 287 7.24 -5.39 3.43
N ILE A 288 6.92 -6.22 4.43
CA ILE A 288 7.17 -5.92 5.84
C ILE A 288 8.68 -5.70 6.06
N GLY A 289 9.50 -6.58 5.47
CA GLY A 289 10.94 -6.47 5.41
C GLY A 289 11.56 -6.37 6.81
N LYS A 290 11.25 -7.34 7.67
CA LYS A 290 11.88 -7.44 8.99
C LYS A 290 13.36 -7.74 8.83
N SER A 291 14.18 -6.95 9.51
CA SER A 291 15.62 -7.11 9.57
C SER A 291 16.07 -6.96 11.02
N THR A 292 16.84 -7.94 11.49
CA THR A 292 17.48 -7.89 12.81
C THR A 292 18.93 -7.52 12.63
N GLY A 293 19.41 -6.59 13.44
CA GLY A 293 20.77 -6.11 13.37
C GLY A 293 21.17 -5.36 14.64
N ALA A 294 22.15 -4.47 14.51
CA ALA A 294 22.58 -3.59 15.58
C ALA A 294 22.49 -2.13 15.15
N SER A 295 22.08 -1.27 16.08
CA SER A 295 22.50 0.13 16.03
C SER A 295 23.88 0.26 16.67
N VAL A 296 24.74 1.05 16.05
CA VAL A 296 26.14 1.21 16.44
C VAL A 296 26.48 2.70 16.43
N ALA A 297 27.09 3.20 17.50
CA ALA A 297 27.53 4.59 17.61
C ALA A 297 29.00 4.73 17.18
N PHE A 298 29.26 5.61 16.21
CA PHE A 298 30.60 5.97 15.74
C PHE A 298 30.91 7.39 16.17
N LYS A 299 31.98 7.59 16.96
CA LYS A 299 32.39 8.94 17.36
C LYS A 299 32.87 9.74 16.15
N LEU A 300 32.32 10.93 15.97
CA LEU A 300 32.70 11.87 14.92
C LEU A 300 33.86 12.75 15.38
N LYS A 301 34.76 13.04 14.43
CA LYS A 301 35.91 13.90 14.60
C LYS A 301 35.96 14.88 13.43
N SER A 302 35.69 16.14 13.70
CA SER A 302 35.77 17.24 12.74
C SER A 302 36.22 18.51 13.44
N SER A 303 36.84 19.45 12.72
CA SER A 303 37.19 20.77 13.27
C SER A 303 35.99 21.53 13.85
N ASN A 304 34.76 21.14 13.47
CA ASN A 304 33.51 21.77 13.85
C ASN A 304 32.68 20.95 14.87
N CYS A 305 33.07 19.69 15.14
CA CYS A 305 32.47 18.90 16.21
C CYS A 305 33.48 17.89 16.77
N ASP A 306 33.76 18.02 18.06
CA ASP A 306 34.34 16.96 18.86
C ASP A 306 33.21 16.35 19.72
N ASP A 307 33.27 15.03 19.93
CA ASP A 307 32.37 14.27 20.81
C ASP A 307 30.90 14.08 20.38
N LYS A 308 30.56 14.24 19.09
CA LYS A 308 29.27 13.78 18.54
C LYS A 308 29.33 12.31 18.12
N GLU A 309 28.20 11.59 18.18
CA GLU A 309 28.14 10.16 17.86
C GLU A 309 27.20 9.84 16.71
N LEU A 310 27.72 9.37 15.57
CA LEU A 310 26.96 8.86 14.42
C LEU A 310 26.43 7.47 14.66
N VAL A 311 25.12 7.41 14.93
CA VAL A 311 24.41 6.15 15.06
C VAL A 311 24.04 5.64 13.66
N VAL A 312 24.50 4.44 13.33
CA VAL A 312 24.12 3.71 12.12
C VAL A 312 23.41 2.42 12.47
N PHE A 313 22.54 1.95 11.57
CA PHE A 313 21.96 0.61 11.67
C PHE A 313 22.59 -0.32 10.63
N THR A 314 22.94 -1.54 11.05
CA THR A 314 23.44 -2.58 10.16
C THR A 314 22.84 -3.94 10.48
N THR A 315 22.50 -4.70 9.44
CA THR A 315 22.14 -6.12 9.53
C THR A 315 23.36 -7.04 9.46
N ARG A 316 24.55 -6.47 9.25
CA ARG A 316 25.84 -7.14 9.19
C ARG A 316 26.80 -6.56 10.23
N PRO A 317 26.48 -6.63 11.53
CA PRO A 317 27.42 -6.18 12.56
C PRO A 317 28.72 -7.01 12.57
N ASP A 318 28.67 -8.26 12.07
CA ASP A 318 29.82 -9.14 11.87
C ASP A 318 30.92 -8.51 10.99
N THR A 319 30.56 -7.59 10.08
CA THR A 319 31.50 -6.98 9.13
C THR A 319 32.13 -5.69 9.61
N ILE A 320 31.84 -5.24 10.84
CA ILE A 320 32.22 -3.91 11.34
C ILE A 320 33.72 -3.61 11.30
N PHE A 321 34.59 -4.62 11.39
CA PHE A 321 36.05 -4.43 11.27
C PHE A 321 36.50 -4.09 9.84
N GLY A 322 35.70 -4.42 8.83
CA GLY A 322 35.92 -4.10 7.42
C GLY A 322 35.35 -2.73 7.01
N VAL A 323 34.94 -1.89 7.96
CA VAL A 323 34.46 -0.54 7.66
C VAL A 323 35.64 0.34 7.22
N ASP A 324 35.54 0.90 6.02
CA ASP A 324 36.57 1.76 5.42
C ASP A 324 36.15 3.21 5.28
N PHE A 325 34.85 3.49 5.27
CA PHE A 325 34.27 4.84 5.26
C PHE A 325 32.83 4.81 5.77
N MET A 326 32.31 5.97 6.13
CA MET A 326 30.90 6.17 6.48
C MET A 326 30.21 6.96 5.38
N VAL A 327 28.91 6.74 5.17
CA VAL A 327 28.14 7.52 4.20
C VAL A 327 26.84 8.02 4.81
N LEU A 328 26.59 9.33 4.71
CA LEU A 328 25.36 9.99 5.12
C LEU A 328 24.49 10.28 3.90
N ALA A 329 23.17 10.24 4.11
CA ALA A 329 22.23 10.81 3.17
C ALA A 329 22.50 12.32 3.03
N PRO A 330 22.36 12.91 1.83
CA PRO A 330 22.55 14.35 1.59
C PRO A 330 21.67 15.23 2.48
N GLU A 331 20.48 14.74 2.85
CA GLU A 331 19.52 15.43 3.71
C GLU A 331 19.75 15.22 5.22
N HIS A 332 20.79 14.46 5.61
CA HIS A 332 21.04 14.15 7.02
C HIS A 332 21.42 15.42 7.81
N GLU A 333 20.84 15.58 9.00
CA GLU A 333 20.93 16.82 9.80
C GLU A 333 22.37 17.28 10.06
N TRP A 334 23.29 16.34 10.26
CA TRP A 334 24.69 16.67 10.56
C TRP A 334 25.54 17.02 9.35
N VAL A 335 25.08 16.82 8.11
CA VAL A 335 25.92 17.09 6.92
C VAL A 335 26.48 18.51 6.97
N LYS A 336 25.64 19.50 7.26
CA LYS A 336 26.05 20.91 7.37
C LYS A 336 27.00 21.16 8.54
N GLU A 337 26.81 20.44 9.65
CA GLU A 337 27.56 20.64 10.88
C GLU A 337 28.97 20.04 10.82
N ILE A 338 29.11 18.84 10.25
CA ILE A 338 30.37 18.08 10.24
C ILE A 338 31.30 18.50 9.10
N THR A 339 30.73 19.04 8.01
CA THR A 339 31.51 19.41 6.81
C THR A 339 32.49 20.52 7.14
N THR A 340 33.78 20.22 6.92
CA THR A 340 34.90 21.14 7.14
C THR A 340 34.87 22.29 6.14
N GLU A 341 35.49 23.42 6.48
CA GLU A 341 35.49 24.61 5.61
C GLU A 341 36.14 24.33 4.24
N ALA A 342 37.19 23.51 4.21
CA ALA A 342 37.88 23.13 2.98
C ALA A 342 36.98 22.36 1.99
N HIS A 343 36.02 21.58 2.49
CA HIS A 343 35.13 20.75 1.68
C HIS A 343 33.75 21.38 1.45
N ARG A 344 33.45 22.50 2.11
CA ARG A 344 32.12 23.13 2.14
C ARG A 344 31.61 23.49 0.75
N ARG A 345 32.46 24.08 -0.09
CA ARG A 345 32.09 24.50 -1.45
C ARG A 345 31.65 23.31 -2.32
N GLU A 346 32.37 22.19 -2.24
CA GLU A 346 32.06 20.98 -3.01
C GLU A 346 30.82 20.28 -2.46
N ALA A 347 30.70 20.20 -1.13
CA ALA A 347 29.54 19.64 -0.48
C ALA A 347 28.27 20.43 -0.83
N ASP A 348 28.29 21.76 -0.76
CA ASP A 348 27.14 22.60 -1.12
C ASP A 348 26.75 22.45 -2.61
N ALA A 349 27.74 22.34 -3.50
CA ALA A 349 27.49 22.08 -4.92
C ALA A 349 26.84 20.70 -5.12
N TYR A 350 27.29 19.68 -4.40
CA TYR A 350 26.74 18.34 -4.44
C TYR A 350 25.33 18.28 -3.85
N LEU A 351 25.08 18.93 -2.70
CA LEU A 351 23.75 19.06 -2.10
C LEU A 351 22.77 19.74 -3.06
N LYS A 352 23.21 20.79 -3.77
CA LYS A 352 22.39 21.45 -4.80
C LYS A 352 22.10 20.55 -5.99
N TYR A 353 23.08 19.74 -6.42
CA TYR A 353 22.89 18.73 -7.47
C TYR A 353 21.84 17.70 -7.06
N VAL A 354 21.91 17.17 -5.84
CA VAL A 354 20.96 16.15 -5.34
C VAL A 354 19.57 16.74 -5.07
N ALA A 355 19.47 17.98 -4.57
CA ALA A 355 18.20 18.63 -4.26
C ALA A 355 17.27 18.78 -5.49
N GLY A 356 17.83 18.77 -6.71
CA GLY A 356 17.07 18.77 -7.96
C GLY A 356 16.55 17.40 -8.40
N ARG A 357 16.79 16.32 -7.63
CA ARG A 357 16.49 14.93 -8.01
C ARG A 357 15.54 14.30 -7.00
N SER A 358 14.58 13.52 -7.50
CA SER A 358 13.71 12.74 -6.61
C SER A 358 14.44 11.49 -6.07
N GLU A 359 13.97 10.96 -4.94
CA GLU A 359 14.41 9.66 -4.41
C GLU A 359 14.28 8.53 -5.46
N ILE A 360 13.29 8.64 -6.35
CA ILE A 360 13.03 7.68 -7.42
C ILE A 360 14.08 7.81 -8.53
N ASP A 361 14.46 9.04 -8.92
CA ASP A 361 15.54 9.27 -9.88
C ASP A 361 16.88 8.73 -9.35
N ARG A 362 17.12 8.91 -8.04
CA ARG A 362 18.29 8.37 -7.33
C ARG A 362 18.30 6.84 -7.34
N MET A 363 17.14 6.21 -7.17
CA MET A 363 16.98 4.75 -7.23
C MET A 363 16.99 4.20 -8.66
N ALA A 364 16.65 4.98 -9.69
CA ALA A 364 16.65 4.55 -11.08
C ALA A 364 18.06 4.58 -11.69
N GLU A 365 18.92 5.50 -11.26
CA GLU A 365 20.30 5.67 -11.75
C GLU A 365 21.36 4.95 -10.90
N VAL A 366 21.06 3.75 -10.38
CA VAL A 366 21.98 2.96 -9.52
C VAL A 366 23.38 2.73 -10.13
N LYS A 367 23.53 2.90 -11.45
CA LYS A 367 24.82 2.73 -12.15
C LYS A 367 25.77 3.92 -12.04
N LYS A 368 25.28 5.13 -11.72
CA LYS A 368 26.13 6.33 -11.62
C LYS A 368 26.56 6.50 -10.17
N VAL A 369 27.84 6.27 -9.88
CA VAL A 369 28.41 6.50 -8.56
C VAL A 369 28.72 7.99 -8.40
N THR A 370 28.18 8.61 -7.36
CA THR A 370 28.36 10.03 -7.03
C THR A 370 28.53 10.19 -5.52
N GLY A 371 29.19 11.25 -5.07
CA GLY A 371 29.40 11.52 -3.66
C GLY A 371 30.40 12.65 -3.44
N CYS A 372 30.48 13.13 -2.20
CA CYS A 372 31.41 14.18 -1.79
C CYS A 372 32.01 13.86 -0.42
N ASP A 373 33.30 14.10 -0.26
CA ASP A 373 33.97 14.04 1.05
C ASP A 373 33.52 15.24 1.90
N THR A 374 33.28 15.03 3.18
CA THR A 374 32.94 16.10 4.13
C THR A 374 34.17 16.67 4.83
N GLY A 375 35.31 15.96 4.75
CA GLY A 375 36.51 16.20 5.55
C GLY A 375 36.37 15.79 7.02
N ALA A 376 35.19 15.33 7.45
CA ALA A 376 35.00 14.74 8.77
C ALA A 376 35.44 13.28 8.78
N LYS A 377 35.80 12.79 9.97
CA LYS A 377 36.14 11.39 10.21
C LYS A 377 35.19 10.79 11.24
N ALA A 378 35.02 9.48 11.18
CA ALA A 378 34.35 8.67 12.18
C ALA A 378 35.33 7.65 12.76
N ILE A 379 35.21 7.34 14.04
CA ILE A 379 36.03 6.35 14.73
C ILE A 379 35.23 5.05 14.81
N ASN A 380 35.78 3.99 14.24
CA ASN A 380 35.22 2.65 14.37
C ASN A 380 35.26 2.20 15.84
N PRO A 381 34.11 1.90 16.47
CA PRO A 381 34.06 1.66 17.91
C PRO A 381 34.74 0.36 18.35
N LEU A 382 34.98 -0.59 17.42
CA LEU A 382 35.63 -1.86 17.76
C LEU A 382 37.11 -1.90 17.38
N SER A 383 37.49 -1.30 16.25
CA SER A 383 38.89 -1.31 15.79
C SER A 383 39.67 -0.05 16.17
N GLY A 384 39.00 1.04 16.54
CA GLY A 384 39.60 2.36 16.77
C GLY A 384 40.08 3.05 15.50
N LYS A 385 39.89 2.45 14.32
CA LYS A 385 40.30 3.00 13.03
C LYS A 385 39.50 4.27 12.71
N GLU A 386 40.20 5.34 12.35
CA GLU A 386 39.57 6.53 11.79
C GLU A 386 39.24 6.30 10.30
N VAL A 387 37.99 6.56 9.92
CA VAL A 387 37.50 6.40 8.54
C VAL A 387 36.84 7.71 8.07
N PRO A 388 36.97 8.09 6.78
CA PRO A 388 36.37 9.31 6.27
C PRO A 388 34.83 9.22 6.23
N VAL A 389 34.17 10.37 6.33
CA VAL A 389 32.72 10.50 6.26
C VAL A 389 32.33 11.19 4.95
N TRP A 390 31.52 10.50 4.15
CA TRP A 390 31.08 10.97 2.84
C TRP A 390 29.58 11.26 2.83
N ILE A 391 29.13 12.06 1.86
CA ILE A 391 27.72 12.20 1.49
C ILE A 391 27.47 11.57 0.13
N SER A 392 26.40 10.80 -0.02
CA SER A 392 26.04 10.21 -1.31
C SER A 392 24.55 9.93 -1.45
N GLU A 393 24.05 10.07 -2.68
CA GLU A 393 22.64 9.94 -3.01
C GLU A 393 22.13 8.48 -2.97
N TYR A 394 23.02 7.48 -2.87
CA TYR A 394 22.61 6.09 -2.68
C TYR A 394 22.16 5.76 -1.24
N VAL A 395 22.44 6.64 -0.28
CA VAL A 395 21.94 6.54 1.11
C VAL A 395 20.70 7.42 1.27
N LEU A 396 19.63 6.86 1.81
CA LEU A 396 18.32 7.51 1.89
C LEU A 396 18.03 7.96 3.32
N ALA A 397 17.72 9.26 3.52
CA ALA A 397 17.45 9.81 4.86
C ALA A 397 16.24 9.17 5.56
N GLY A 398 15.27 8.67 4.77
CA GLY A 398 14.08 7.99 5.26
C GLY A 398 14.25 6.49 5.54
N TYR A 399 15.47 5.94 5.47
CA TYR A 399 15.75 4.53 5.72
C TYR A 399 16.82 4.37 6.81
N GLY A 400 16.54 3.54 7.82
CA GLY A 400 17.41 3.38 8.99
C GLY A 400 17.61 4.71 9.72
N THR A 401 18.85 5.08 9.98
CA THR A 401 19.21 6.37 10.59
C THR A 401 19.53 7.46 9.57
N GLY A 402 19.46 7.16 8.26
CA GLY A 402 19.96 8.07 7.21
C GLY A 402 21.49 8.10 7.08
N ALA A 403 22.17 7.16 7.75
CA ALA A 403 23.62 6.96 7.66
C ALA A 403 23.96 5.46 7.69
N ILE A 404 25.03 5.07 7.02
CA ILE A 404 25.52 3.68 6.97
C ILE A 404 27.02 3.60 7.25
N MET A 405 27.46 2.43 7.74
CA MET A 405 28.86 2.03 7.70
C MET A 405 29.11 1.27 6.40
N ALA A 406 30.16 1.63 5.65
CA ALA A 406 30.43 1.03 4.35
C ALA A 406 31.51 -0.05 4.47
N VAL A 407 31.22 -1.26 3.96
CA VAL A 407 32.12 -2.42 4.02
C VAL A 407 32.39 -2.96 2.61
N PRO A 408 33.39 -2.41 1.90
CA PRO A 408 33.56 -2.64 0.46
C PRO A 408 33.88 -4.09 0.06
N CYS A 409 34.51 -4.90 0.91
CA CYS A 409 34.75 -6.30 0.55
C CYS A 409 33.45 -7.14 0.54
N GLY A 410 32.40 -6.68 1.25
CA GLY A 410 31.16 -7.43 1.50
C GLY A 410 29.88 -6.85 0.87
N ASP A 411 29.83 -5.56 0.50
CA ASP A 411 28.67 -4.93 -0.16
C ASP A 411 29.06 -4.35 -1.53
N GLU A 412 28.28 -4.68 -2.55
CA GLU A 412 28.56 -4.30 -3.95
C GLU A 412 28.49 -2.78 -4.18
N ARG A 413 27.58 -2.06 -3.50
CA ARG A 413 27.45 -0.61 -3.65
C ARG A 413 28.64 0.09 -3.01
N ASP A 414 29.01 -0.34 -1.81
CA ASP A 414 30.17 0.18 -1.09
C ASP A 414 31.46 -0.10 -1.87
N HIS A 415 31.58 -1.28 -2.48
CA HIS A 415 32.70 -1.64 -3.35
C HIS A 415 32.83 -0.76 -4.58
N LYS A 416 31.71 -0.51 -5.29
CA LYS A 416 31.69 0.38 -6.46
C LYS A 416 32.06 1.80 -6.04
N PHE A 417 31.56 2.26 -4.90
CA PHE A 417 31.89 3.57 -4.34
C PHE A 417 33.39 3.67 -4.00
N ALA A 418 33.92 2.67 -3.29
CA ALA A 418 35.32 2.60 -2.93
C ALA A 418 36.25 2.62 -4.15
N LYS A 419 35.92 1.82 -5.19
CA LYS A 419 36.71 1.82 -6.44
C LYS A 419 36.62 3.14 -7.20
N HIS A 420 35.46 3.79 -7.21
CA HIS A 420 35.27 5.06 -7.90
C HIS A 420 36.07 6.21 -7.25
N PHE A 421 36.03 6.29 -5.92
CA PHE A 421 36.71 7.33 -5.14
C PHE A 421 38.10 6.94 -4.62
N ASN A 422 38.61 5.78 -5.05
CA ASN A 422 39.90 5.22 -4.64
C ASN A 422 40.06 5.13 -3.10
N LEU A 423 39.00 4.66 -2.42
CA LEU A 423 38.99 4.43 -0.98
C LEU A 423 39.55 3.05 -0.63
N PRO A 424 40.08 2.85 0.60
CA PRO A 424 40.57 1.56 1.04
C PRO A 424 39.50 0.46 0.97
N ILE A 425 39.94 -0.79 0.73
CA ILE A 425 39.10 -1.98 0.81
C ILE A 425 39.80 -3.01 1.72
N THR A 426 39.36 -3.06 2.97
CA THR A 426 39.88 -3.96 4.00
C THR A 426 39.29 -5.35 3.80
N ASN A 427 40.11 -6.35 3.46
CA ASN A 427 39.65 -7.72 3.33
C ASN A 427 39.49 -8.38 4.71
N ILE A 428 38.24 -8.68 5.09
CA ILE A 428 37.90 -9.43 6.32
C ILE A 428 37.39 -10.85 6.05
N ILE A 429 37.29 -11.28 4.79
CA ILE A 429 36.71 -12.58 4.39
C ILE A 429 37.72 -13.48 3.67
N GLY A 430 39.01 -13.14 3.71
CA GLY A 430 40.09 -13.95 3.15
C GLY A 430 39.88 -14.22 1.66
N ASP A 431 40.01 -15.49 1.26
CA ASP A 431 39.94 -15.94 -0.14
C ASP A 431 38.56 -15.76 -0.78
N TYR A 432 37.52 -15.49 0.00
CA TYR A 432 36.19 -15.15 -0.54
C TYR A 432 36.18 -13.79 -1.24
N TYR A 433 37.16 -12.92 -1.00
CA TYR A 433 37.33 -11.65 -1.70
C TYR A 433 38.54 -11.70 -2.63
N ASP A 434 38.28 -11.69 -3.94
CA ASP A 434 39.29 -11.78 -5.00
C ASP A 434 39.97 -10.45 -5.34
N GLY A 435 39.68 -9.37 -4.60
CA GLY A 435 40.13 -8.00 -4.91
C GLY A 435 39.39 -7.32 -6.07
N CYS A 436 38.56 -8.06 -6.80
CA CYS A 436 37.88 -7.61 -8.00
C CYS A 436 36.41 -7.30 -7.75
N LYS A 437 35.72 -8.12 -6.92
CA LYS A 437 34.27 -8.03 -6.66
C LYS A 437 33.96 -8.19 -5.18
N ALA A 438 32.99 -7.43 -4.68
CA ALA A 438 32.40 -7.66 -3.37
C ALA A 438 31.78 -9.06 -3.28
N ASN A 439 31.84 -9.66 -2.10
CA ASN A 439 31.22 -10.95 -1.83
C ASN A 439 30.32 -10.86 -0.58
N PRO A 440 28.98 -10.93 -0.72
CA PRO A 440 28.04 -10.78 0.39
C PRO A 440 27.88 -12.05 1.24
N THR A 441 28.78 -13.03 1.10
CA THR A 441 28.74 -14.30 1.85
C THR A 441 28.56 -14.11 3.35
N LYS A 442 27.94 -15.12 3.98
CA LYS A 442 27.81 -15.26 5.44
C LYS A 442 28.55 -16.48 5.98
N GLU A 443 29.28 -17.17 5.10
CA GLU A 443 29.94 -18.44 5.40
C GLU A 443 31.47 -18.29 5.52
N ALA A 444 32.01 -17.10 5.26
CA ALA A 444 33.44 -16.86 5.37
C ALA A 444 33.89 -16.90 6.85
N THR A 445 35.08 -17.46 7.08
CA THR A 445 35.77 -17.32 8.35
C THR A 445 36.41 -15.94 8.41
N LEU A 446 36.04 -15.15 9.41
CA LEU A 446 36.50 -13.78 9.58
C LEU A 446 38.01 -13.71 9.81
N GLN A 447 38.67 -12.80 9.09
CA GLN A 447 40.07 -12.40 9.23
C GLN A 447 40.13 -10.88 9.44
N ASN A 448 41.26 -10.36 9.93
CA ASN A 448 41.44 -8.91 10.18
C ASN A 448 40.30 -8.28 11.02
N SER A 449 39.67 -9.07 11.88
CA SER A 449 38.41 -8.75 12.58
C SER A 449 38.53 -8.83 14.10
N GLY A 450 39.72 -8.52 14.63
CA GLY A 450 39.97 -8.46 16.08
C GLY A 450 39.54 -9.74 16.81
N PHE A 451 38.65 -9.60 17.80
CA PHE A 451 38.14 -10.73 18.61
C PHE A 451 37.23 -11.71 17.86
N LEU A 452 36.86 -11.40 16.60
CA LEU A 452 36.07 -12.27 15.73
C LEU A 452 36.94 -13.16 14.82
N ASN A 453 38.26 -12.95 14.81
CA ASN A 453 39.16 -13.75 13.96
C ASN A 453 38.96 -15.26 14.21
N GLY A 454 38.78 -16.01 13.11
CA GLY A 454 38.55 -17.46 13.16
C GLY A 454 37.08 -17.88 13.31
N MET A 455 36.13 -16.95 13.42
CA MET A 455 34.69 -17.25 13.51
C MET A 455 34.02 -17.23 12.15
N VAL A 456 33.02 -18.08 11.95
CA VAL A 456 32.14 -18.00 10.79
C VAL A 456 31.23 -16.77 10.95
N MET A 457 31.07 -16.00 9.87
CA MET A 457 30.30 -14.75 9.88
C MET A 457 28.87 -14.89 10.44
N SER A 458 28.17 -15.97 10.11
CA SER A 458 26.81 -16.24 10.60
C SER A 458 26.72 -16.37 12.12
N GLU A 459 27.76 -16.91 12.77
CA GLU A 459 27.86 -17.03 14.23
C GLU A 459 28.37 -15.73 14.88
N ALA A 460 29.17 -14.94 14.15
CA ALA A 460 29.76 -13.71 14.65
C ALA A 460 28.73 -12.59 14.88
N ILE A 461 27.59 -12.59 14.18
CA ILE A 461 26.54 -11.55 14.28
C ILE A 461 26.09 -11.39 15.74
N GLU A 462 25.64 -12.48 16.38
CA GLU A 462 25.15 -12.44 17.76
C GLU A 462 26.25 -12.00 18.73
N LYS A 463 27.47 -12.51 18.53
CA LYS A 463 28.61 -12.16 19.38
C LYS A 463 28.99 -10.68 19.31
N VAL A 464 28.90 -10.05 18.14
CA VAL A 464 29.13 -8.61 18.00
C VAL A 464 28.01 -7.82 18.65
N VAL A 465 26.75 -8.21 18.45
CA VAL A 465 25.60 -7.53 19.08
C VAL A 465 25.74 -7.54 20.61
N ASP A 466 26.04 -8.70 21.20
CA ASP A 466 26.24 -8.83 22.66
C ASP A 466 27.43 -7.99 23.14
N TYR A 467 28.52 -7.94 22.37
CA TYR A 467 29.66 -7.09 22.69
C TYR A 467 29.30 -5.60 22.67
N LEU A 468 28.55 -5.17 21.65
CA LEU A 468 28.10 -3.77 21.52
C LEU A 468 27.22 -3.36 22.70
N GLU A 469 26.27 -4.21 23.10
CA GLU A 469 25.38 -3.97 24.24
C GLU A 469 26.15 -3.92 25.56
N LYS A 470 27.02 -4.90 25.82
CA LYS A 470 27.79 -4.99 27.05
C LYS A 470 28.71 -3.77 27.27
N ASN A 471 29.20 -3.18 26.19
CA ASN A 471 30.12 -2.04 26.25
C ASN A 471 29.42 -0.68 26.00
N ASN A 472 28.09 -0.64 25.91
CA ASN A 472 27.32 0.57 25.58
C ASN A 472 27.75 1.25 24.26
N LEU A 473 28.21 0.47 23.29
CA LEU A 473 28.63 0.95 21.95
C LEU A 473 27.52 0.82 20.91
N GLY A 474 26.41 0.18 21.28
CA GLY A 474 25.29 -0.09 20.42
C GLY A 474 24.21 -0.90 21.13
N LYS A 475 23.14 -1.20 20.41
CA LYS A 475 22.06 -2.05 20.89
C LYS A 475 21.46 -2.87 19.76
N ARG A 476 20.96 -4.06 20.09
CA ARG A 476 20.16 -4.87 19.18
C ARG A 476 18.97 -4.03 18.70
N GLN A 477 18.74 -4.05 17.39
CA GLN A 477 17.65 -3.32 16.79
C GLN A 477 16.96 -4.19 15.75
N VAL A 478 15.65 -4.22 15.82
CA VAL A 478 14.80 -4.75 14.75
C VAL A 478 14.31 -3.55 13.94
N ASN A 479 14.45 -3.65 12.62
CA ASN A 479 13.94 -2.67 11.68
C ASN A 479 13.01 -3.32 10.67
N TYR A 480 12.02 -2.54 10.24
CA TYR A 480 11.06 -2.91 9.22
C TYR A 480 11.21 -2.01 8.01
N LYS A 481 11.13 -2.60 6.82
CA LYS A 481 11.07 -1.84 5.56
C LYS A 481 9.74 -1.09 5.42
N MET A 482 8.65 -1.70 5.88
CA MET A 482 7.34 -1.08 5.79
C MET A 482 7.24 0.17 6.66
N ARG A 483 6.41 1.11 6.20
CA ARG A 483 6.08 2.35 6.92
C ARG A 483 4.62 2.30 7.37
N ASP A 484 4.27 3.21 8.27
CA ASP A 484 2.88 3.43 8.62
C ASP A 484 2.02 3.79 7.42
N ALA A 485 0.76 3.36 7.45
CA ALA A 485 -0.12 3.41 6.29
C ALA A 485 -0.76 4.80 6.18
N GLY A 486 -0.41 5.56 5.14
CA GLY A 486 -1.02 6.85 4.82
C GLY A 486 -2.51 6.70 4.50
N TRP A 487 -3.35 7.28 5.35
CA TRP A 487 -4.79 7.07 5.40
C TRP A 487 -5.62 8.27 4.97
N SER A 488 -5.01 9.40 4.59
CA SER A 488 -5.72 10.54 4.03
C SER A 488 -5.74 10.53 2.50
N ARG A 489 -6.83 11.03 1.91
CA ARG A 489 -6.94 11.35 0.48
C ARG A 489 -7.57 12.73 0.31
N GLN A 490 -7.03 13.51 -0.62
CA GLN A 490 -7.53 14.84 -0.98
C GLN A 490 -8.57 14.68 -2.09
N ARG A 491 -9.64 13.96 -1.77
CA ARG A 491 -10.67 13.50 -2.70
C ARG A 491 -12.05 13.89 -2.18
N TYR A 492 -13.03 13.91 -3.08
CA TYR A 492 -14.43 14.08 -2.71
C TYR A 492 -15.07 12.73 -2.42
N TRP A 493 -14.92 11.76 -3.33
CA TRP A 493 -15.65 10.50 -3.28
C TRP A 493 -14.98 9.47 -2.36
N GLY A 494 -15.06 9.69 -1.06
CA GLY A 494 -14.56 8.77 -0.02
C GLY A 494 -15.23 8.99 1.34
N GLU A 495 -14.93 8.16 2.33
CA GLU A 495 -15.50 8.29 3.67
C GLU A 495 -14.95 9.53 4.41
N PRO A 496 -15.78 10.45 4.92
CA PRO A 496 -15.30 11.55 5.76
C PRO A 496 -14.70 11.06 7.07
N PHE A 497 -13.61 11.69 7.53
CA PHE A 497 -13.06 11.41 8.86
C PHE A 497 -14.02 11.91 9.96
N PRO A 498 -14.37 11.07 10.96
CA PRO A 498 -15.31 11.42 12.02
C PRO A 498 -14.64 12.21 13.16
N VAL A 499 -13.93 13.27 12.81
CA VAL A 499 -13.18 14.11 13.76
C VAL A 499 -13.52 15.58 13.57
N ILE A 500 -13.49 16.33 14.67
CA ILE A 500 -13.68 17.77 14.69
C ILE A 500 -12.40 18.43 15.19
N PHE A 501 -11.86 19.35 14.39
CA PHE A 501 -10.72 20.16 14.77
C PHE A 501 -11.15 21.33 15.67
N ARG A 502 -10.40 21.54 16.76
CA ARG A 502 -10.48 22.71 17.66
C ARG A 502 -9.04 23.15 17.93
N ASP A 503 -8.71 24.42 17.70
CA ASP A 503 -7.34 24.95 17.82
C ASP A 503 -6.28 24.11 17.10
N ASP A 504 -6.63 23.65 15.89
CA ASP A 504 -5.82 22.79 15.02
C ASP A 504 -5.55 21.36 15.55
N MET A 505 -6.26 20.95 16.60
CA MET A 505 -6.21 19.59 17.16
C MET A 505 -7.49 18.80 16.87
N PRO A 506 -7.38 17.54 16.37
CA PRO A 506 -8.53 16.71 16.09
C PRO A 506 -9.06 16.04 17.37
N TYR A 507 -10.38 16.09 17.53
CA TYR A 507 -11.12 15.37 18.57
C TYR A 507 -12.13 14.43 17.92
N ALA A 508 -12.31 13.24 18.51
CA ALA A 508 -13.34 12.30 18.07
C ALA A 508 -14.73 12.95 18.11
N MET A 509 -15.56 12.67 17.10
CA MET A 509 -17.00 12.91 17.17
C MET A 509 -17.65 11.94 18.17
N GLU A 510 -18.82 12.30 18.68
CA GLU A 510 -19.59 11.36 19.49
C GLU A 510 -20.19 10.26 18.59
N GLU A 511 -20.21 9.01 19.04
CA GLU A 511 -20.71 7.88 18.22
C GLU A 511 -22.17 8.08 17.77
N LYS A 512 -22.98 8.78 18.57
CA LYS A 512 -24.39 9.09 18.26
C LYS A 512 -24.54 10.08 17.10
N GLU A 513 -23.49 10.82 16.76
CA GLU A 513 -23.45 11.78 15.64
C GLU A 513 -23.07 11.10 14.32
N LEU A 514 -22.68 9.81 14.36
CA LEU A 514 -22.35 9.05 13.16
C LEU A 514 -23.61 8.57 12.42
N PRO A 515 -23.60 8.52 11.08
CA PRO A 515 -22.47 8.85 10.21
C PRO A 515 -22.29 10.35 9.99
N LEU A 516 -21.03 10.81 9.92
CA LEU A 516 -20.73 12.08 9.27
C LEU A 516 -20.96 11.91 7.76
N LEU A 517 -22.03 12.50 7.25
CA LEU A 517 -22.41 12.38 5.85
C LEU A 517 -21.47 13.14 4.92
N LEU A 518 -21.10 12.49 3.80
CA LEU A 518 -20.45 13.17 2.68
C LEU A 518 -21.46 14.17 2.08
N PRO A 519 -21.14 15.47 1.98
CA PRO A 519 -22.08 16.46 1.48
C PRO A 519 -22.33 16.27 -0.02
N ASP A 520 -23.57 16.48 -0.47
CA ASP A 520 -23.88 16.56 -1.89
C ASP A 520 -23.20 17.81 -2.49
N ALA A 521 -22.40 17.61 -3.54
CA ALA A 521 -21.63 18.69 -4.16
C ALA A 521 -21.59 18.52 -5.67
N ARG A 522 -21.81 19.61 -6.40
CA ARG A 522 -21.65 19.65 -7.87
C ARG A 522 -20.24 20.04 -8.30
N ASN A 523 -19.47 20.67 -7.40
CA ASN A 523 -18.09 21.06 -7.65
C ASN A 523 -17.15 20.29 -6.72
N PHE A 524 -16.68 19.15 -7.21
CA PHE A 524 -15.70 18.28 -6.55
C PHE A 524 -14.35 18.27 -7.27
N LYS A 525 -14.01 19.38 -7.95
CA LYS A 525 -12.67 19.58 -8.52
C LYS A 525 -11.64 19.79 -7.40
N PRO A 526 -10.36 19.45 -7.64
CA PRO A 526 -9.28 19.76 -6.70
C PRO A 526 -9.28 21.24 -6.31
N SER A 527 -8.93 21.57 -5.06
CA SER A 527 -8.95 22.95 -4.56
C SER A 527 -7.84 23.83 -5.17
N GLY A 528 -6.79 23.22 -5.73
CA GLY A 528 -5.57 23.91 -6.18
C GLY A 528 -4.63 24.34 -5.04
N THR A 529 -5.04 24.21 -3.77
CA THR A 529 -4.22 24.52 -2.59
C THR A 529 -3.44 23.31 -2.07
N GLY A 530 -3.70 22.12 -2.62
CA GLY A 530 -3.25 20.84 -2.09
C GLY A 530 -4.20 20.25 -1.05
N GLU A 531 -5.30 20.93 -0.71
CA GLU A 531 -6.39 20.36 0.09
C GLU A 531 -7.38 19.56 -0.78
N GLY A 532 -8.19 18.71 -0.15
CA GLY A 532 -9.23 17.96 -0.84
C GLY A 532 -10.38 18.86 -1.34
N PRO A 533 -11.17 18.40 -2.32
CA PRO A 533 -12.33 19.13 -2.83
C PRO A 533 -13.33 19.59 -1.76
N LEU A 534 -13.44 18.87 -0.63
CA LEU A 534 -14.30 19.27 0.50
C LEU A 534 -13.89 20.61 1.11
N ALA A 535 -12.62 21.03 0.99
CA ALA A 535 -12.15 22.35 1.43
C ALA A 535 -12.88 23.51 0.72
N ASN A 536 -13.32 23.29 -0.52
CA ASN A 536 -14.10 24.27 -1.29
C ASN A 536 -15.52 24.47 -0.72
N LEU A 537 -16.00 23.57 0.14
CA LEU A 537 -17.33 23.61 0.74
C LEU A 537 -17.27 24.31 2.10
N SER A 538 -17.01 25.62 2.10
CA SER A 538 -16.69 26.38 3.31
C SER A 538 -17.75 26.28 4.42
N ALA A 539 -19.04 26.19 4.07
CA ALA A 539 -20.12 26.03 5.04
C ALA A 539 -20.15 24.62 5.69
N TRP A 540 -19.74 23.59 4.94
CA TRP A 540 -19.65 22.23 5.48
C TRP A 540 -18.41 22.06 6.35
N ILE A 541 -17.27 22.65 5.95
CA ILE A 541 -16.02 22.62 6.73
C ILE A 541 -16.14 23.42 8.01
N ASN A 542 -16.57 24.68 7.92
CA ASN A 542 -16.68 25.61 9.05
C ASN A 542 -18.11 25.59 9.62
N PHE A 543 -18.54 24.42 10.08
CA PHE A 543 -19.92 24.19 10.51
C PHE A 543 -20.29 24.88 11.85
N ALA A 544 -19.30 25.33 12.63
CA ALA A 544 -19.49 26.07 13.87
C ALA A 544 -18.26 26.98 14.15
N PRO A 545 -18.41 28.03 14.99
CA PRO A 545 -17.29 28.85 15.42
C PRO A 545 -16.17 28.00 16.04
N ASP A 546 -14.93 28.23 15.61
CA ASP A 546 -13.70 27.57 16.09
C ASP A 546 -13.71 26.03 15.96
N LYS A 547 -14.64 25.47 15.18
CA LYS A 547 -14.75 24.03 14.92
C LYS A 547 -14.76 23.76 13.43
N LYS A 548 -13.86 22.89 12.99
CA LYS A 548 -13.74 22.51 11.57
C LYS A 548 -13.86 21.00 11.39
N ARG A 549 -14.49 20.58 10.30
CA ARG A 549 -14.39 19.19 9.81
C ARG A 549 -13.09 18.99 9.06
N ASP A 550 -12.61 17.75 9.01
CA ASP A 550 -11.50 17.39 8.14
C ASP A 550 -11.93 17.50 6.67
N SER A 551 -11.09 18.12 5.83
CA SER A 551 -11.32 18.22 4.39
C SER A 551 -10.83 16.99 3.61
N ASN A 552 -10.11 16.08 4.26
CA ASN A 552 -9.69 14.82 3.66
C ASN A 552 -10.77 13.75 3.82
N THR A 553 -10.72 12.74 2.95
CA THR A 553 -11.47 11.49 3.10
C THR A 553 -10.51 10.33 3.35
N MET A 554 -11.04 9.21 3.84
CA MET A 554 -10.30 7.95 3.93
C MET A 554 -10.06 7.35 2.53
N PRO A 555 -9.04 6.48 2.35
CA PRO A 555 -8.83 5.75 1.11
C PRO A 555 -9.93 4.71 0.89
N THR A 556 -10.13 4.30 -0.36
CA THR A 556 -11.03 3.20 -0.73
C THR A 556 -10.81 1.93 0.09
N HIS A 557 -9.57 1.65 0.47
CA HIS A 557 -9.23 0.50 1.29
C HIS A 557 -9.84 0.52 2.70
N ALA A 558 -10.33 1.66 3.20
CA ALA A 558 -10.97 1.76 4.50
C ALA A 558 -12.28 0.96 4.55
N GLY A 559 -13.20 1.18 3.61
CA GLY A 559 -14.39 0.36 3.48
C GLY A 559 -14.06 -1.11 3.20
N ALA A 560 -13.05 -1.38 2.37
CA ALA A 560 -12.66 -2.74 2.00
C ALA A 560 -11.85 -3.50 3.08
N ALA A 561 -11.37 -2.86 4.16
CA ALA A 561 -10.57 -3.54 5.17
C ALA A 561 -11.38 -4.47 6.10
N TRP A 562 -12.72 -4.38 6.09
CA TRP A 562 -13.57 -5.09 7.07
C TRP A 562 -14.91 -5.60 6.52
N TYR A 563 -15.22 -5.40 5.24
CA TYR A 563 -16.49 -5.77 4.61
C TYR A 563 -16.92 -7.24 4.83
N PHE A 564 -15.95 -8.15 4.92
CA PHE A 564 -16.20 -9.57 5.21
C PHE A 564 -16.84 -9.79 6.59
N LEU A 565 -16.60 -8.91 7.56
CA LEU A 565 -17.31 -8.90 8.85
C LEU A 565 -18.73 -8.37 8.67
N ARG A 566 -18.92 -7.30 7.88
CA ARG A 566 -20.25 -6.70 7.68
C ARG A 566 -21.24 -7.65 7.02
N PHE A 567 -20.78 -8.46 6.06
CA PHE A 567 -21.63 -9.46 5.41
C PHE A 567 -22.23 -10.49 6.38
N MET A 568 -21.66 -10.68 7.57
CA MET A 568 -22.20 -11.56 8.59
C MET A 568 -23.51 -11.01 9.18
N ASP A 569 -23.70 -9.69 9.19
CA ASP A 569 -24.88 -9.01 9.73
C ASP A 569 -25.11 -7.59 9.13
N PRO A 570 -25.38 -7.50 7.81
CA PRO A 570 -25.29 -6.24 7.07
C PRO A 570 -26.43 -5.26 7.33
N GLN A 571 -27.52 -5.73 7.94
CA GLN A 571 -28.71 -4.92 8.26
C GLN A 571 -28.68 -4.37 9.69
N ASN A 572 -27.64 -4.68 10.47
CA ASN A 572 -27.56 -4.25 11.86
C ASN A 572 -27.27 -2.74 11.97
N LYS A 573 -28.16 -2.03 12.67
CA LYS A 573 -28.11 -0.56 12.82
C LYS A 573 -27.44 -0.10 14.12
N ASN A 574 -27.21 -1.03 15.04
CA ASN A 574 -26.75 -0.75 16.40
C ASN A 574 -25.27 -1.13 16.62
N GLU A 575 -24.74 -2.02 15.79
CA GLU A 575 -23.35 -2.48 15.80
C GLU A 575 -22.86 -2.79 14.38
N PHE A 576 -21.55 -2.83 14.18
CA PHE A 576 -20.96 -3.13 12.87
C PHE A 576 -21.25 -4.56 12.41
N ALA A 577 -21.37 -5.50 13.35
CA ALA A 577 -21.98 -6.82 13.21
C ALA A 577 -22.22 -7.42 14.61
N SER A 578 -23.26 -8.23 14.78
CA SER A 578 -23.55 -8.86 16.07
C SER A 578 -22.50 -9.86 16.52
N SER A 579 -22.20 -9.88 17.82
CA SER A 579 -21.32 -10.89 18.43
C SER A 579 -21.75 -12.31 18.09
N LYS A 580 -23.07 -12.57 18.07
CA LYS A 580 -23.63 -13.86 17.63
C LYS A 580 -23.25 -14.21 16.19
N ALA A 581 -23.32 -13.25 15.27
CA ALA A 581 -22.95 -13.46 13.87
C ALA A 581 -21.44 -13.61 13.68
N LEU A 582 -20.65 -12.77 14.35
CA LEU A 582 -19.18 -12.82 14.35
C LEU A 582 -18.66 -14.15 14.91
N ASP A 583 -19.24 -14.64 16.00
CA ASP A 583 -18.87 -15.92 16.61
C ASP A 583 -19.24 -17.11 15.72
N TYR A 584 -20.43 -17.09 15.12
CA TYR A 584 -20.91 -18.17 14.26
C TYR A 584 -20.15 -18.24 12.94
N TRP A 585 -20.12 -17.14 12.18
CA TRP A 585 -19.49 -17.11 10.86
C TRP A 585 -17.97 -17.06 10.95
N ASN A 586 -17.41 -16.45 11.99
CA ASN A 586 -15.99 -16.46 12.32
C ASN A 586 -15.12 -16.04 11.10
N GLN A 587 -13.87 -16.47 11.02
CA GLN A 587 -12.99 -16.23 9.87
C GLN A 587 -13.60 -16.75 8.56
N VAL A 588 -13.29 -16.08 7.45
CA VAL A 588 -13.59 -16.57 6.11
C VAL A 588 -12.83 -17.89 5.89
N ASP A 589 -13.53 -18.94 5.46
CA ASP A 589 -12.91 -20.26 5.28
C ASP A 589 -12.12 -20.32 3.97
N VAL A 590 -12.60 -19.69 2.90
CA VAL A 590 -11.88 -19.54 1.62
C VAL A 590 -12.14 -18.16 1.04
N TYR A 591 -11.07 -17.41 0.82
CA TYR A 591 -11.08 -16.13 0.14
C TYR A 591 -10.46 -16.25 -1.26
N ILE A 592 -11.13 -15.73 -2.28
CA ILE A 592 -10.67 -15.77 -3.68
C ILE A 592 -10.46 -14.35 -4.19
N GLY A 593 -9.24 -14.04 -4.63
CA GLY A 593 -8.86 -12.70 -5.07
C GLY A 593 -7.50 -12.63 -5.77
N GLY A 594 -7.28 -11.58 -6.56
CA GLY A 594 -6.05 -11.40 -7.32
C GLY A 594 -4.81 -11.14 -6.45
N SER A 595 -3.65 -11.57 -6.93
CA SER A 595 -2.37 -11.40 -6.22
C SER A 595 -1.89 -9.95 -6.14
N GLU A 596 -2.44 -9.05 -6.96
CA GLU A 596 -2.18 -7.61 -6.93
C GLU A 596 -2.56 -6.96 -5.58
N HIS A 597 -3.39 -7.62 -4.77
CA HIS A 597 -3.86 -7.11 -3.49
C HIS A 597 -3.04 -7.60 -2.28
N ALA A 598 -1.91 -8.27 -2.53
CA ALA A 598 -1.08 -8.89 -1.51
C ALA A 598 -0.59 -7.94 -0.39
N VAL A 599 -0.18 -6.72 -0.74
CA VAL A 599 0.47 -5.76 0.20
C VAL A 599 -0.41 -4.58 0.60
N ALA A 600 -1.60 -4.46 0.00
CA ALA A 600 -2.58 -3.40 0.28
C ALA A 600 -3.76 -3.98 1.06
N HIS A 601 -4.87 -4.25 0.37
CA HIS A 601 -6.11 -4.77 0.95
C HIS A 601 -5.89 -5.91 1.96
N LEU A 602 -5.14 -6.96 1.59
CA LEU A 602 -4.93 -8.10 2.48
C LEU A 602 -4.19 -7.71 3.76
N LEU A 603 -3.18 -6.84 3.66
CA LEU A 603 -2.41 -6.40 4.82
C LEU A 603 -3.25 -5.51 5.75
N TYR A 604 -4.06 -4.60 5.20
CA TYR A 604 -4.96 -3.75 5.97
C TYR A 604 -6.10 -4.52 6.62
N ALA A 605 -6.67 -5.52 5.94
CA ALA A 605 -7.68 -6.40 6.51
C ALA A 605 -7.14 -7.16 7.73
N ARG A 606 -5.91 -7.65 7.65
CA ARG A 606 -5.22 -8.32 8.78
C ARG A 606 -4.97 -7.35 9.93
N LEU A 607 -4.51 -6.13 9.66
CA LEU A 607 -4.35 -5.10 10.70
C LEU A 607 -5.67 -4.81 11.43
N TRP A 608 -6.75 -4.58 10.68
CA TRP A 608 -8.06 -4.23 11.26
C TRP A 608 -8.61 -5.36 12.11
N VAL A 609 -8.51 -6.61 11.66
CA VAL A 609 -8.91 -7.78 12.47
C VAL A 609 -8.07 -7.92 13.73
N LYS A 610 -6.74 -7.73 13.66
CA LYS A 610 -5.88 -7.81 14.85
C LYS A 610 -6.20 -6.73 15.89
N ALA A 611 -6.43 -5.49 15.46
CA ALA A 611 -6.81 -4.41 16.36
C ALA A 611 -8.21 -4.66 16.98
N LEU A 612 -9.19 -5.09 16.19
CA LEU A 612 -10.53 -5.41 16.70
C LEU A 612 -10.52 -6.63 17.64
N TYR A 613 -9.65 -7.61 17.39
CA TYR A 613 -9.38 -8.73 18.29
C TYR A 613 -8.80 -8.26 19.63
N ASP A 614 -7.78 -7.39 19.60
CA ASP A 614 -7.15 -6.84 20.80
C ASP A 614 -8.14 -6.08 21.69
N LEU A 615 -9.07 -5.37 21.05
CA LEU A 615 -10.14 -4.61 21.70
C LEU A 615 -11.34 -5.48 22.13
N GLY A 616 -11.30 -6.79 21.88
CA GLY A 616 -12.31 -7.75 22.33
C GLY A 616 -13.57 -7.85 21.46
N TYR A 617 -13.59 -7.24 20.28
CA TYR A 617 -14.72 -7.33 19.34
C TYR A 617 -14.75 -8.64 18.54
N LEU A 618 -13.61 -9.31 18.41
CA LEU A 618 -13.45 -10.56 17.65
C LEU A 618 -12.78 -11.64 18.50
N LYS A 619 -13.06 -12.91 18.19
CA LYS A 619 -12.41 -14.10 18.81
C LYS A 619 -11.33 -14.73 17.94
N PHE A 620 -10.95 -14.06 16.86
CA PHE A 620 -9.93 -14.48 15.90
C PHE A 620 -9.12 -13.26 15.47
N ASP A 621 -7.84 -13.45 15.15
CA ASP A 621 -6.90 -12.37 14.82
C ASP A 621 -6.38 -12.42 13.36
N GLU A 622 -6.93 -13.32 12.53
CA GLU A 622 -6.70 -13.38 11.08
C GLU A 622 -8.04 -13.45 10.33
N PRO A 623 -8.28 -12.64 9.28
CA PRO A 623 -9.56 -12.61 8.56
C PRO A 623 -9.84 -13.84 7.70
N PHE A 624 -8.81 -14.40 7.07
CA PHE A 624 -8.94 -15.42 6.03
C PHE A 624 -8.12 -16.65 6.40
N LYS A 625 -8.78 -17.81 6.54
CA LYS A 625 -8.07 -19.08 6.79
C LYS A 625 -7.30 -19.55 5.57
N LYS A 626 -7.89 -19.39 4.38
CA LYS A 626 -7.31 -19.80 3.10
C LYS A 626 -7.47 -18.70 2.06
N LEU A 627 -6.44 -18.48 1.26
CA LEU A 627 -6.44 -17.59 0.11
C LEU A 627 -6.15 -18.39 -1.16
N ILE A 628 -6.99 -18.23 -2.17
CA ILE A 628 -6.77 -18.77 -3.51
C ILE A 628 -6.66 -17.58 -4.47
N ASN A 629 -5.55 -17.51 -5.19
CA ASN A 629 -5.37 -16.49 -6.22
C ASN A 629 -5.74 -17.04 -7.60
N GLN A 630 -6.70 -16.40 -8.27
CA GLN A 630 -6.92 -16.68 -9.68
C GLN A 630 -5.75 -16.14 -10.52
N GLY A 631 -5.35 -16.91 -11.53
CA GLY A 631 -4.41 -16.42 -12.55
C GLY A 631 -5.02 -15.25 -13.34
N LYS A 632 -4.17 -14.39 -13.91
CA LYS A 632 -4.63 -13.32 -14.79
C LYS A 632 -5.11 -13.93 -16.10
N ILE A 633 -6.29 -13.51 -16.57
CA ILE A 633 -6.75 -13.84 -17.92
C ILE A 633 -5.98 -12.98 -18.92
N THR A 634 -5.42 -13.64 -19.93
CA THR A 634 -4.86 -12.96 -21.11
C THR A 634 -5.94 -12.77 -22.17
N GLY A 635 -5.83 -11.69 -22.93
CA GLY A 635 -6.66 -11.40 -24.09
C GLY A 635 -5.80 -11.02 -25.28
N ASP A 636 -6.38 -11.14 -26.46
CA ASP A 636 -5.73 -10.70 -27.69
C ASP A 636 -5.83 -9.19 -27.82
N SER A 637 -4.72 -8.49 -27.70
CA SER A 637 -4.64 -7.08 -28.08
C SER A 637 -4.47 -6.99 -29.59
N ARG A 638 -5.20 -6.05 -30.20
CA ARG A 638 -5.11 -5.75 -31.64
C ARG A 638 -4.48 -4.38 -31.84
N PHE A 639 -3.61 -4.28 -32.84
CA PHE A 639 -2.87 -3.06 -33.15
C PHE A 639 -3.12 -2.61 -34.58
N ILE A 640 -3.33 -1.30 -34.73
CA ILE A 640 -3.19 -0.60 -36.01
C ILE A 640 -1.84 0.11 -36.02
N HIS A 641 -1.19 0.16 -37.17
CA HIS A 641 0.16 0.72 -37.32
C HIS A 641 0.06 2.05 -38.06
N ARG A 642 0.25 3.15 -37.33
CA ARG A 642 0.25 4.50 -37.91
C ARG A 642 1.63 4.79 -38.49
N ILE A 643 1.71 5.25 -39.73
CA ILE A 643 2.95 5.76 -40.31
C ILE A 643 3.31 7.06 -39.58
N ARG A 644 4.53 7.13 -39.04
CA ARG A 644 4.97 8.23 -38.16
C ARG A 644 4.73 9.59 -38.82
N ASP A 645 4.25 10.54 -38.02
CA ASP A 645 3.92 11.92 -38.44
C ASP A 645 2.83 12.04 -39.51
N THR A 646 2.01 11.00 -39.71
CA THR A 646 0.86 11.03 -40.64
C THR A 646 -0.42 10.50 -40.00
N ASN A 647 -1.57 10.73 -40.65
CA ASN A 647 -2.83 10.07 -40.33
C ASN A 647 -3.12 8.86 -41.26
N LYS A 648 -2.06 8.17 -41.68
CA LYS A 648 -2.15 6.97 -42.53
C LYS A 648 -1.79 5.74 -41.73
N TYR A 649 -2.55 4.67 -41.92
CA TYR A 649 -2.39 3.42 -41.22
C TYR A 649 -2.09 2.31 -42.22
N VAL A 650 -1.13 1.45 -41.90
CA VAL A 650 -0.68 0.36 -42.78
C VAL A 650 -0.98 -1.00 -42.16
N SER A 651 -1.49 -1.93 -42.97
CA SER A 651 -1.75 -3.32 -42.56
C SER A 651 -0.49 -3.97 -41.95
N SER A 652 -0.66 -4.85 -40.96
CA SER A 652 0.45 -5.45 -40.22
C SER A 652 1.44 -6.21 -41.10
N GLY A 653 0.99 -6.85 -42.18
CA GLY A 653 1.88 -7.54 -43.13
C GLY A 653 2.78 -6.60 -43.95
N LEU A 654 2.44 -5.31 -44.03
CA LEU A 654 3.15 -4.30 -44.81
C LEU A 654 3.94 -3.32 -43.94
N LYS A 655 3.82 -3.40 -42.61
CA LYS A 655 4.35 -2.39 -41.68
C LYS A 655 5.86 -2.17 -41.80
N ASP A 656 6.62 -3.22 -42.10
CA ASP A 656 8.10 -3.18 -42.11
C ASP A 656 8.66 -2.36 -43.30
N GLN A 657 7.80 -1.98 -44.25
CA GLN A 657 8.13 -1.06 -45.35
C GLN A 657 8.08 0.42 -44.91
N TYR A 658 7.62 0.69 -43.69
CA TYR A 658 7.39 2.03 -43.15
C TYR A 658 7.97 2.16 -41.74
N THR A 659 8.16 3.41 -41.30
CA THR A 659 8.39 3.67 -39.87
C THR A 659 7.04 3.93 -39.21
N THR A 660 6.64 3.03 -38.29
CA THR A 660 5.29 3.06 -37.72
C THR A 660 5.26 3.08 -36.20
N ASP A 661 4.22 3.68 -35.63
CA ASP A 661 3.85 3.56 -34.22
C ASP A 661 2.61 2.65 -34.07
N SER A 662 2.66 1.71 -33.13
CA SER A 662 1.56 0.78 -32.87
C SER A 662 0.54 1.39 -31.91
N ILE A 663 -0.73 1.37 -32.31
CA ILE A 663 -1.85 1.89 -31.52
C ILE A 663 -2.83 0.75 -31.26
N ARG A 664 -3.22 0.56 -30.00
CA ARG A 664 -4.24 -0.44 -29.64
C ARG A 664 -5.61 0.00 -30.13
N VAL A 665 -6.37 -0.95 -30.67
CA VAL A 665 -7.75 -0.76 -31.10
C VAL A 665 -8.69 -1.67 -30.30
N ASP A 666 -9.93 -1.24 -30.16
CA ASP A 666 -10.98 -2.02 -29.51
C ASP A 666 -11.21 -3.35 -30.24
N ILE A 667 -11.09 -4.45 -29.50
CA ILE A 667 -11.21 -5.81 -30.05
C ILE A 667 -12.61 -6.07 -30.63
N SER A 668 -13.64 -5.34 -30.19
CA SER A 668 -14.98 -5.42 -30.77
C SER A 668 -15.05 -4.94 -32.23
N LEU A 669 -14.07 -4.13 -32.66
CA LEU A 669 -13.93 -3.65 -34.04
C LEU A 669 -13.08 -4.61 -34.90
N VAL A 670 -12.68 -5.77 -34.37
CA VAL A 670 -11.78 -6.69 -35.07
C VAL A 670 -12.39 -8.09 -35.12
N ASN A 671 -12.58 -8.62 -36.32
CA ASN A 671 -13.01 -9.99 -36.53
C ASN A 671 -11.78 -10.88 -36.82
N GLY A 672 -11.35 -11.66 -35.83
CA GLY A 672 -10.08 -12.38 -35.91
C GLY A 672 -8.93 -11.38 -35.93
N LEU A 673 -8.35 -11.12 -37.11
CA LEU A 673 -7.33 -10.08 -37.34
C LEU A 673 -7.82 -8.94 -38.25
N GLU A 674 -8.98 -9.09 -38.88
CA GLU A 674 -9.50 -8.13 -39.85
C GLU A 674 -10.20 -6.98 -39.12
N LEU A 675 -9.76 -5.75 -39.37
CA LEU A 675 -10.32 -4.55 -38.78
C LEU A 675 -11.58 -4.09 -39.52
N ASP A 676 -12.62 -3.75 -38.78
CA ASP A 676 -13.74 -2.94 -39.25
C ASP A 676 -13.28 -1.46 -39.34
N VAL A 677 -12.81 -1.08 -40.53
CA VAL A 677 -12.31 0.27 -40.82
C VAL A 677 -13.39 1.34 -40.63
N GLU A 678 -14.63 1.04 -41.03
CA GLU A 678 -15.75 1.99 -40.91
C GLU A 678 -16.19 2.14 -39.44
N GLY A 679 -16.18 1.04 -38.68
CA GLY A 679 -16.34 1.07 -37.23
C GLY A 679 -15.25 1.90 -36.55
N LEU A 680 -13.98 1.74 -36.96
CA LEU A 680 -12.86 2.51 -36.41
C LEU A 680 -13.01 4.02 -36.66
N ARG A 681 -13.39 4.43 -37.88
CA ARG A 681 -13.63 5.84 -38.23
C ARG A 681 -14.70 6.50 -37.35
N LYS A 682 -15.68 5.72 -36.90
CA LYS A 682 -16.75 6.19 -35.99
C LYS A 682 -16.37 6.10 -34.51
N TRP A 683 -15.29 5.43 -34.17
CA TRP A 683 -14.91 5.16 -32.78
C TRP A 683 -14.30 6.39 -32.09
N LYS A 684 -13.38 7.10 -32.77
CA LYS A 684 -12.77 8.34 -32.27
C LYS A 684 -12.58 9.32 -33.42
N SER A 685 -12.74 10.61 -33.11
CA SER A 685 -12.56 11.72 -34.07
C SER A 685 -11.22 11.69 -34.79
N ASP A 686 -10.17 11.23 -34.11
CA ASP A 686 -8.82 11.13 -34.67
C ASP A 686 -8.75 10.25 -35.93
N PHE A 687 -9.67 9.27 -36.05
CA PHE A 687 -9.71 8.33 -37.17
C PHE A 687 -10.67 8.72 -38.29
N GLU A 688 -11.48 9.76 -38.14
CA GLU A 688 -12.57 10.10 -39.08
C GLU A 688 -12.05 10.27 -40.52
N ASN A 689 -10.91 10.93 -40.68
CA ASN A 689 -10.24 11.18 -41.96
C ASN A 689 -8.97 10.32 -42.15
N ALA A 690 -8.87 9.19 -41.46
CA ALA A 690 -7.72 8.30 -41.57
C ALA A 690 -7.70 7.57 -42.93
N GLU A 691 -6.51 7.46 -43.53
CA GLU A 691 -6.26 6.66 -44.73
C GLU A 691 -5.68 5.29 -44.36
N PHE A 692 -6.07 4.24 -45.07
CA PHE A 692 -5.67 2.87 -44.77
C PHE A 692 -5.00 2.20 -45.97
N ILE A 693 -3.77 1.72 -45.77
CA ILE A 693 -3.03 0.89 -46.72
C ILE A 693 -3.34 -0.58 -46.39
N LEU A 694 -4.02 -1.22 -47.33
CA LEU A 694 -4.63 -2.55 -47.15
C LEU A 694 -3.74 -3.66 -47.73
N GLU A 695 -3.93 -4.87 -47.22
CA GLU A 695 -3.38 -6.12 -47.72
C GLU A 695 -4.54 -6.93 -48.31
N ASP A 696 -4.49 -7.22 -49.62
CA ASP A 696 -5.57 -7.92 -50.35
C ASP A 696 -6.97 -7.33 -50.12
N GLY A 697 -7.05 -5.99 -50.07
CA GLY A 697 -8.31 -5.26 -49.86
C GLY A 697 -8.81 -5.24 -48.42
N LYS A 698 -8.05 -5.75 -47.46
CA LYS A 698 -8.38 -5.80 -46.04
C LYS A 698 -7.33 -5.14 -45.17
N TYR A 699 -7.72 -4.61 -44.02
CA TYR A 699 -6.76 -4.15 -43.03
C TYR A 699 -6.54 -5.25 -41.99
N ILE A 700 -5.34 -5.82 -41.95
CA ILE A 700 -4.96 -6.87 -40.99
C ILE A 700 -4.24 -6.23 -39.81
N CYS A 701 -4.81 -6.37 -38.61
CA CYS A 701 -4.23 -5.86 -37.38
C CYS A 701 -2.99 -6.66 -36.96
N GLY A 702 -2.05 -5.99 -36.29
CA GLY A 702 -1.06 -6.67 -35.47
C GLY A 702 -1.71 -7.30 -34.24
N SER A 703 -1.05 -8.28 -33.63
CA SER A 703 -1.56 -8.97 -32.45
C SER A 703 -0.49 -9.15 -31.36
N ALA A 704 -0.95 -9.17 -30.10
CA ALA A 704 -0.16 -9.64 -28.97
C ALA A 704 -1.07 -10.25 -27.91
N THR A 705 -0.61 -11.29 -27.24
CA THR A 705 -1.28 -11.82 -26.05
C THR A 705 -0.85 -11.00 -24.84
N GLU A 706 -1.77 -10.20 -24.30
CA GLU A 706 -1.52 -9.33 -23.14
C GLU A 706 -2.51 -9.66 -22.01
N LYS A 707 -2.32 -9.11 -20.81
CA LYS A 707 -3.38 -9.16 -19.79
C LYS A 707 -4.66 -8.50 -20.32
N MET A 708 -5.83 -9.04 -20.00
CA MET A 708 -7.07 -8.32 -20.29
C MET A 708 -7.14 -7.03 -19.45
N SER A 709 -7.38 -5.91 -20.12
CA SER A 709 -7.48 -4.60 -19.48
C SER A 709 -8.32 -3.63 -20.30
N LYS A 710 -9.19 -2.87 -19.64
CA LYS A 710 -9.99 -1.82 -20.30
C LYS A 710 -9.09 -0.79 -20.99
N SER A 711 -7.91 -0.50 -20.44
CA SER A 711 -6.94 0.43 -21.05
C SER A 711 -6.27 -0.14 -22.31
N TYR A 712 -6.34 -1.45 -22.52
CA TYR A 712 -5.79 -2.11 -23.71
C TYR A 712 -6.87 -2.37 -24.77
N TYR A 713 -8.13 -2.06 -24.47
CA TYR A 713 -9.29 -2.32 -25.32
C TYR A 713 -9.45 -3.79 -25.75
N ASN A 714 -8.92 -4.73 -24.96
CA ASN A 714 -8.89 -6.17 -25.23
C ASN A 714 -9.79 -6.97 -24.27
N VAL A 715 -10.76 -6.31 -23.64
CA VAL A 715 -11.70 -6.94 -22.70
C VAL A 715 -12.88 -7.55 -23.44
N VAL A 716 -13.24 -8.78 -23.06
CA VAL A 716 -14.48 -9.42 -23.53
C VAL A 716 -15.59 -9.19 -22.50
N ASN A 717 -16.77 -8.77 -22.97
CA ASN A 717 -17.96 -8.60 -22.14
C ASN A 717 -18.63 -9.97 -21.92
N PRO A 718 -18.87 -10.39 -20.66
CA PRO A 718 -19.50 -11.68 -20.39
C PRO A 718 -20.91 -11.81 -20.97
N ASP A 719 -21.62 -10.69 -21.19
CA ASP A 719 -22.96 -10.76 -21.79
C ASP A 719 -22.95 -11.36 -23.19
N ASP A 720 -21.92 -11.05 -23.98
CA ASP A 720 -21.78 -11.52 -25.36
C ASP A 720 -21.48 -13.02 -25.38
N ILE A 721 -20.70 -13.50 -24.40
CA ILE A 721 -20.45 -14.93 -24.21
C ILE A 721 -21.73 -15.64 -23.81
N VAL A 722 -22.44 -15.13 -22.79
CA VAL A 722 -23.67 -15.77 -22.31
C VAL A 722 -24.74 -15.76 -23.39
N GLU A 723 -24.84 -14.68 -24.15
CA GLU A 723 -25.80 -14.60 -25.27
C GLU A 723 -25.46 -15.60 -26.38
N ARG A 724 -24.19 -15.94 -26.60
CA ARG A 724 -23.79 -16.89 -27.66
C ARG A 724 -23.82 -18.34 -27.21
N TYR A 725 -23.43 -18.62 -25.96
CA TYR A 725 -23.06 -19.97 -25.52
C TYR A 725 -23.78 -20.43 -24.24
N GLY A 726 -24.50 -19.55 -23.55
CA GLY A 726 -25.00 -19.81 -22.19
C GLY A 726 -24.02 -19.37 -21.10
N ALA A 727 -24.51 -19.41 -19.86
CA ALA A 727 -23.89 -18.89 -18.65
C ALA A 727 -22.68 -19.69 -18.16
#